data_AF-A0A238FIH9-F1
#
_entry.id   AF-A0A238FIH9-F1
#
_cell.length_a   1.000
_cell.length_b   1.000
_cell.length_c   1.000
_cell.angle_alpha   90.00
_cell.angle_beta   90.00
_cell.angle_gamma   90.00
#
_symmetry.space_group_name_H-M   'P 1'
#
loop_
_entity.id
_entity.type
_entity.pdbx_description
1 polymer ?
#
loop_
_entity_poly.entity_id
_entity_poly.type
_entity_poly.pdbx_seq_one_letter_code
_entity_poly.pdbx_strand_id
1 'polypeptide(L)'
;MTLFRRALGADFCSMCCGNPTRVGTPSLSLSSRSTLSFCTPSLPSSLMLARRIRLFTSSSPTSSHIGSQPVVLPSVVQLVAELAPRVASSPQRSTRLLVTGPKGQLALDIPPFIKLASPRMTSDSIVRGMARDAQPSSVILSVQDARIKHQRAIWGLTRSLLVNAVHGVSQGFSLPIRLVGVGYRASLEPASTLPATSSSSPSSALSKPGSNAQRLHLKLGFAHPVFIDLPHDVHASVPSTTNIVLSGIDKQRLGQVAARIRSWRVPEPYNGKGIFVGGEGLRRKEIKKNNLQYQASYISPADSHKLEKAYPLEEMTKAQESCKSNSSPGPDGLPVEFYRATWTLTGPILRDVINSIPTEGLSAEPSPRNIAHIHLIHKRGDRDQLVNKRPNSLINADERIIPQAHNQRLARLLESLIGSTQRGFVPSCWIGRNIAEVQCLMDPGIPGSPPVSGLLAVMDFEKAYDRLSHIYLDAVLQAVGLGPKARQWFRATHSTQSASIFLNGWLSAAFDVLSGVRQGDPLAPSLFVLAIEGFACQIRSRVKGIESPGLQTIRELLFAVDACCALHDLSDLQDLNRAIRLYERASASKLSNAKSFLYPLGSFRDHPVAPRLGTWRLSAPHFRYLGIQVGVDIAEDAGWEEVKSSTIARINSIPMYDLPHPAKCSIVNIYCYTKILYYNRFLPAPKSVVKEVEDAAMLAIHGRASDGTQRRPRVSRSRLYTPLDHGGFGLIDLPMRLAIDHAKWVFQLRDPDGCFTRHFFDVRIRLLAANQPHPFTLRKPPPNQHRRPWIWILWAYFCHPPPKWNQAVRETRRLLPPHWARYFEAWSSVTTLNPPEFSSNQNLER
;
A
#
# COMPACT_ATOMS: atom_id res chain seq x y z
N MET A 1 18.26 15.46 26.26
CA MET A 1 17.63 14.13 26.41
C MET A 1 17.89 13.68 27.84
N THR A 2 17.36 14.44 28.81
CA THR A 2 17.96 14.55 30.15
C THR A 2 17.00 15.15 31.19
N LEU A 3 15.69 14.87 31.10
CA LEU A 3 14.69 15.48 32.00
C LEU A 3 13.40 14.63 32.17
N PHE A 4 13.53 13.29 32.21
CA PHE A 4 12.41 12.37 32.50
C PHE A 4 12.85 11.08 33.21
N ARG A 5 13.69 11.22 34.25
CA ARG A 5 14.11 10.16 35.18
C ARG A 5 14.23 10.71 36.61
N ARG A 6 13.10 10.99 37.26
CA ARG A 6 12.95 11.25 38.72
C ARG A 6 11.47 11.50 39.06
N ALA A 7 10.69 10.44 39.21
CA ALA A 7 9.34 10.43 39.80
C ALA A 7 8.84 8.98 39.92
N LEU A 8 9.35 8.24 40.91
CA LEU A 8 8.77 7.02 41.50
C LEU A 8 9.77 6.54 42.57
N GLY A 9 9.34 6.50 43.82
CA GLY A 9 10.17 6.16 44.97
C GLY A 9 9.46 6.54 46.26
N ALA A 10 9.62 5.70 47.30
CA ALA A 10 8.84 5.65 48.53
C ALA A 10 7.34 5.30 48.35
N ASP A 11 6.70 4.57 49.28
CA ASP A 11 7.19 3.54 50.20
C ASP A 11 5.98 2.74 50.71
N PHE A 12 6.12 1.42 50.90
CA PHE A 12 5.32 0.64 51.86
C PHE A 12 6.02 -0.68 52.16
N CYS A 13 5.95 -1.17 53.41
CA CYS A 13 6.93 -2.12 53.93
C CYS A 13 6.37 -3.18 54.89
N SER A 14 6.99 -4.37 54.84
CA SER A 14 7.09 -5.37 55.92
C SER A 14 5.93 -6.36 56.17
N MET A 15 6.34 -7.46 56.83
CA MET A 15 5.60 -8.64 57.35
C MET A 15 5.02 -9.60 56.28
N CYS A 16 5.17 -10.93 56.38
CA CYS A 16 5.79 -11.76 57.42
C CYS A 16 6.52 -13.01 56.86
N CYS A 17 7.27 -13.73 57.70
CA CYS A 17 8.27 -14.73 57.30
C CYS A 17 7.78 -16.20 57.28
N GLY A 18 8.49 -17.06 56.52
CA GLY A 18 8.40 -18.53 56.53
C GLY A 18 9.72 -19.15 56.00
N ASN A 19 10.14 -20.33 56.49
CA ASN A 19 11.55 -20.79 56.45
C ASN A 19 11.72 -22.26 55.87
N PRO A 20 12.92 -22.90 55.76
CA PRO A 20 13.30 -23.57 54.50
C PRO A 20 14.00 -24.97 54.60
N THR A 21 14.24 -25.61 53.44
CA THR A 21 15.25 -26.68 53.19
C THR A 21 15.80 -26.55 51.75
N ARG A 22 17.13 -26.61 51.42
CA ARG A 22 18.15 -27.70 51.51
C ARG A 22 17.75 -28.95 50.69
N VAL A 23 18.57 -29.59 49.82
CA VAL A 23 20.01 -29.57 49.42
C VAL A 23 20.08 -29.90 47.88
N GLY A 24 21.10 -29.64 47.03
CA GLY A 24 22.44 -29.01 47.08
C GLY A 24 23.25 -29.35 45.79
N THR A 25 24.60 -29.25 45.80
CA THR A 25 25.49 -29.48 44.62
C THR A 25 26.88 -30.04 44.99
N PRO A 26 27.54 -30.80 44.09
CA PRO A 26 28.99 -30.63 43.77
C PRO A 26 29.20 -30.42 42.24
N SER A 27 30.12 -29.61 41.65
CA SER A 27 31.58 -29.35 41.82
C SER A 27 32.46 -30.49 41.23
N LEU A 28 33.44 -30.33 40.32
CA LEU A 28 34.70 -29.52 40.25
C LEU A 28 35.32 -29.61 38.81
N SER A 29 36.48 -29.05 38.36
CA SER A 29 37.22 -27.77 38.58
C SER A 29 38.53 -27.72 37.71
N LEU A 30 39.14 -26.53 37.48
CA LEU A 30 40.54 -26.30 36.97
C LEU A 30 40.86 -26.73 35.49
N SER A 31 41.96 -26.36 34.78
CA SER A 31 42.99 -25.26 34.79
C SER A 31 43.95 -25.44 33.56
N SER A 32 44.89 -24.57 33.12
CA SER A 32 45.02 -23.09 32.98
C SER A 32 46.34 -22.74 32.21
N ARG A 33 46.54 -21.49 31.72
CA ARG A 33 47.79 -20.91 31.12
C ARG A 33 48.24 -21.53 29.76
N SER A 34 49.12 -20.94 28.90
CA SER A 34 49.68 -19.57 28.72
C SER A 34 50.28 -19.35 27.29
N THR A 35 50.41 -18.07 26.90
CA THR A 35 51.20 -17.43 25.80
C THR A 35 52.27 -18.21 25.00
N LEU A 36 52.34 -17.97 23.67
CA LEU A 36 53.58 -17.65 22.89
C LEU A 36 53.28 -17.13 21.46
N SER A 37 54.30 -16.74 20.67
CA SER A 37 54.17 -16.00 19.40
C SER A 37 55.27 -16.27 18.35
N PHE A 38 54.99 -15.94 17.07
CA PHE A 38 55.87 -16.05 15.87
C PHE A 38 56.28 -17.50 15.46
N CYS A 39 56.69 -17.85 14.23
CA CYS A 39 56.86 -17.08 12.98
C CYS A 39 56.57 -17.94 11.70
N THR A 40 56.74 -17.37 10.51
CA THR A 40 56.47 -17.96 9.16
C THR A 40 57.60 -18.82 8.59
N PRO A 41 57.31 -19.64 7.55
CA PRO A 41 58.00 -19.49 6.25
C PRO A 41 57.03 -19.20 5.07
N SER A 42 57.53 -19.16 3.82
CA SER A 42 57.04 -18.25 2.76
C SER A 42 56.90 -18.85 1.34
N LEU A 43 56.52 -17.99 0.37
CA LEU A 43 56.46 -18.13 -1.11
C LEU A 43 55.12 -18.61 -1.72
N PRO A 44 54.78 -18.20 -2.98
CA PRO A 44 55.16 -16.98 -3.71
C PRO A 44 53.96 -16.20 -4.31
N SER A 45 54.23 -15.03 -4.89
CA SER A 45 53.22 -14.07 -5.39
C SER A 45 52.77 -14.31 -6.83
N SER A 46 51.46 -14.17 -7.12
CA SER A 46 51.00 -13.63 -8.42
C SER A 46 49.52 -13.16 -8.42
N LEU A 47 49.29 -12.03 -9.11
CA LEU A 47 48.01 -11.54 -9.67
C LEU A 47 46.76 -11.47 -8.76
N MET A 48 46.62 -10.35 -8.04
CA MET A 48 45.30 -9.85 -7.64
C MET A 48 44.49 -9.37 -8.86
N LEU A 49 43.18 -9.62 -8.89
CA LEU A 49 42.24 -8.94 -9.79
C LEU A 49 41.19 -8.13 -9.00
N ALA A 50 40.81 -6.96 -9.54
CA ALA A 50 40.30 -5.86 -8.72
C ALA A 50 38.80 -5.94 -8.33
N ARG A 51 38.53 -5.65 -7.04
CA ARG A 51 37.20 -5.52 -6.43
C ARG A 51 36.45 -4.28 -6.96
N ARG A 52 35.76 -4.40 -8.11
CA ARG A 52 35.03 -3.30 -8.77
C ARG A 52 33.90 -2.71 -7.89
N ILE A 53 34.15 -1.54 -7.31
CA ILE A 53 33.10 -0.66 -6.76
C ILE A 53 32.40 0.04 -7.93
N ARG A 54 31.06 -0.06 -8.01
CA ARG A 54 30.28 0.66 -9.04
C ARG A 54 30.07 2.11 -8.61
N LEU A 55 30.53 3.06 -9.43
CA LEU A 55 30.27 4.49 -9.27
C LEU A 55 28.90 4.86 -9.89
N PHE A 56 28.25 5.88 -9.35
CA PHE A 56 26.93 6.36 -9.80
C PHE A 56 26.98 7.22 -11.09
N THR A 57 28.01 7.06 -11.92
CA THR A 57 28.15 7.76 -13.21
C THR A 57 28.75 6.84 -14.27
N SER A 58 28.30 7.01 -15.52
CA SER A 58 28.89 6.40 -16.71
C SER A 58 29.96 7.27 -17.38
N SER A 59 30.17 8.50 -16.91
CA SER A 59 31.26 9.37 -17.38
C SER A 59 32.60 8.92 -16.79
N SER A 60 33.63 8.78 -17.63
CA SER A 60 35.01 8.64 -17.16
C SER A 60 35.44 9.87 -16.34
N PRO A 61 36.23 9.69 -15.26
CA PRO A 61 36.70 10.81 -14.44
C PRO A 61 37.82 11.58 -15.18
N THR A 62 37.45 12.62 -15.92
CA THR A 62 38.40 13.50 -16.59
C THR A 62 39.14 14.39 -15.60
N SER A 63 40.46 14.48 -15.73
CA SER A 63 41.30 15.39 -14.93
C SER A 63 41.12 16.83 -15.42
N SER A 64 40.32 17.63 -14.71
CA SER A 64 40.09 19.03 -15.07
C SER A 64 41.31 19.91 -14.77
N HIS A 65 42.20 20.11 -15.74
CA HIS A 65 43.38 21.00 -15.67
C HIS A 65 43.04 22.52 -15.58
N ILE A 66 41.80 22.86 -15.23
CA ILE A 66 41.25 24.23 -15.17
C ILE A 66 41.97 25.07 -14.10
N GLY A 67 42.41 24.47 -12.98
CA GLY A 67 43.11 25.19 -11.91
C GLY A 67 44.50 25.69 -12.31
N SER A 68 45.20 24.93 -13.16
CA SER A 68 46.55 25.26 -13.67
C SER A 68 46.56 26.24 -14.85
N GLN A 69 45.41 26.58 -15.43
CA GLN A 69 45.36 27.55 -16.52
C GLN A 69 45.52 28.98 -15.98
N PRO A 70 46.36 29.83 -16.60
CA PRO A 70 46.48 31.23 -16.22
C PRO A 70 45.14 31.97 -16.33
N VAL A 71 44.98 33.02 -15.53
CA VAL A 71 43.92 34.01 -15.63
C VAL A 71 44.50 35.22 -16.35
N VAL A 72 44.08 35.46 -17.59
CA VAL A 72 44.49 36.64 -18.37
C VAL A 72 43.79 37.88 -17.85
N LEU A 73 44.52 38.98 -17.72
CA LEU A 73 44.00 40.25 -17.20
C LEU A 73 43.93 41.29 -18.33
N PRO A 74 42.74 41.81 -18.67
CA PRO A 74 42.62 42.97 -19.55
C PRO A 74 43.30 44.19 -18.94
N SER A 75 43.89 45.06 -19.77
CA SER A 75 44.55 46.31 -19.32
C SER A 75 43.63 47.28 -18.56
N VAL A 76 42.32 47.11 -18.68
CA VAL A 76 41.28 47.87 -17.95
C VAL A 76 40.89 47.27 -16.60
N VAL A 77 41.57 46.21 -16.14
CA VAL A 77 41.30 45.55 -14.85
C VAL A 77 42.56 45.60 -13.97
N GLN A 78 42.42 46.09 -12.74
CA GLN A 78 43.49 46.09 -11.75
C GLN A 78 43.18 45.12 -10.60
N LEU A 79 44.23 44.57 -10.00
CA LEU A 79 44.17 43.61 -8.90
C LEU A 79 45.04 44.07 -7.73
N VAL A 80 44.40 44.33 -6.59
CA VAL A 80 45.06 44.71 -5.33
C VAL A 80 44.89 43.58 -4.31
N ALA A 81 45.96 43.23 -3.60
CA ALA A 81 45.93 42.23 -2.54
C ALA A 81 45.93 42.93 -1.17
N GLU A 82 44.88 42.71 -0.39
CA GLU A 82 44.71 43.25 0.96
C GLU A 82 44.76 42.14 2.02
N LEU A 83 45.20 42.48 3.23
CA LEU A 83 45.09 41.61 4.40
C LEU A 83 43.66 41.66 4.93
N ALA A 84 42.96 40.53 4.95
CA ALA A 84 41.58 40.49 5.44
C ALA A 84 41.50 40.84 6.94
N PRO A 85 40.46 41.56 7.39
CA PRO A 85 40.25 41.85 8.81
C PRO A 85 40.07 40.56 9.62
N ARG A 86 40.51 40.56 10.89
CA ARG A 86 40.41 39.39 11.78
C ARG A 86 38.95 39.02 12.05
N VAL A 87 38.52 37.87 11.55
CA VAL A 87 37.27 37.21 11.94
C VAL A 87 37.57 36.13 12.98
N ALA A 88 36.83 36.11 14.10
CA ALA A 88 37.13 35.29 15.28
C ALA A 88 37.03 33.76 15.09
N SER A 89 36.59 33.28 13.92
CA SER A 89 36.34 31.87 13.61
C SER A 89 37.42 31.18 12.75
N SER A 90 38.53 31.86 12.41
CA SER A 90 39.63 31.27 11.63
C SER A 90 40.99 31.46 12.32
N PRO A 91 41.80 30.39 12.48
CA PRO A 91 43.15 30.48 13.06
C PRO A 91 44.20 31.04 12.08
N GLN A 92 43.86 31.27 10.80
CA GLN A 92 44.77 31.82 9.79
C GLN A 92 44.15 33.02 9.08
N ARG A 93 44.98 34.02 8.75
CA ARG A 93 44.59 35.18 7.93
C ARG A 93 44.33 34.73 6.48
N SER A 94 43.20 35.12 5.91
CA SER A 94 42.97 35.07 4.46
C SER A 94 43.54 36.31 3.77
N THR A 95 43.88 36.18 2.50
CA THR A 95 44.22 37.32 1.62
C THR A 95 42.97 37.70 0.85
N ARG A 96 42.61 38.99 0.83
CA ARG A 96 41.44 39.49 0.11
C ARG A 96 41.92 40.14 -1.19
N LEU A 97 41.55 39.57 -2.34
CA LEU A 97 41.83 40.20 -3.63
C LEU A 97 40.70 41.14 -4.00
N LEU A 98 41.05 42.40 -4.25
CA LEU A 98 40.17 43.44 -4.71
C LEU A 98 40.37 43.61 -6.22
N VAL A 99 39.34 43.26 -7.00
CA VAL A 99 39.32 43.31 -8.46
C VAL A 99 38.55 44.55 -8.87
N THR A 100 39.18 45.46 -9.62
CA THR A 100 38.58 46.72 -10.08
C THR A 100 38.57 46.80 -11.59
N GLY A 101 37.50 47.35 -12.17
CA GLY A 101 37.37 47.54 -13.61
C GLY A 101 36.23 48.51 -13.97
N PRO A 102 35.99 48.76 -15.26
CA PRO A 102 35.09 49.83 -15.72
C PRO A 102 33.61 49.67 -15.30
N LYS A 103 33.17 48.49 -14.87
CA LYS A 103 31.80 48.25 -14.36
C LYS A 103 31.70 48.18 -12.83
N GLY A 104 32.79 48.39 -12.10
CA GLY A 104 32.82 48.43 -10.64
C GLY A 104 33.92 47.59 -10.01
N GLN A 105 33.67 47.12 -8.79
CA GLN A 105 34.65 46.48 -7.93
C GLN A 105 34.06 45.23 -7.27
N LEU A 106 34.87 44.17 -7.18
CA LEU A 106 34.53 42.91 -6.51
C LEU A 106 35.66 42.48 -5.58
N ALA A 107 35.32 41.86 -4.44
CA ALA A 107 36.29 41.32 -3.50
C ALA A 107 36.18 39.80 -3.41
N LEU A 108 37.31 39.09 -3.47
CA LEU A 108 37.41 37.64 -3.39
C LEU A 108 38.37 37.24 -2.26
N ASP A 109 37.84 36.52 -1.26
CA ASP A 109 38.66 35.98 -0.17
C ASP A 109 39.39 34.70 -0.62
N ILE A 110 40.73 34.72 -0.54
CA ILE A 110 41.60 33.61 -0.92
C ILE A 110 42.14 32.89 0.33
N PRO A 111 41.94 31.57 0.44
CA PRO A 111 42.53 30.75 1.50
C PRO A 111 44.07 30.77 1.51
N PRO A 112 44.71 30.74 2.69
CA PRO A 112 46.16 30.96 2.85
C PRO A 112 47.06 29.89 2.21
N PHE A 113 46.53 28.71 1.90
CA PHE A 113 47.25 27.64 1.20
C PHE A 113 47.27 27.79 -0.33
N ILE A 114 46.75 28.89 -0.88
CA ILE A 114 46.75 29.19 -2.31
C ILE A 114 47.77 30.29 -2.59
N LYS A 115 48.70 30.01 -3.51
CA LYS A 115 49.76 30.93 -3.94
C LYS A 115 49.38 31.56 -5.29
N LEU A 116 49.54 32.87 -5.37
CA LEU A 116 49.43 33.65 -6.61
C LEU A 116 50.84 33.81 -7.20
N ALA A 117 50.99 33.56 -8.50
CA ALA A 117 52.23 33.78 -9.24
C ALA A 117 51.95 34.58 -10.52
N SER A 118 52.88 35.46 -10.89
CA SER A 118 52.84 36.21 -12.16
C SER A 118 54.03 35.81 -13.02
N PRO A 119 53.90 35.67 -14.36
CA PRO A 119 55.03 35.40 -15.25
C PRO A 119 56.15 36.46 -15.29
N ARG A 120 56.04 37.56 -14.53
CA ARG A 120 57.05 38.64 -14.46
C ARG A 120 57.24 39.26 -13.06
N MET A 121 57.24 38.47 -11.99
CA MET A 121 57.76 38.93 -10.67
C MET A 121 58.53 37.84 -9.93
N THR A 122 59.60 38.23 -9.25
CA THR A 122 60.31 37.43 -8.24
C THR A 122 59.60 37.47 -6.88
N SER A 123 59.93 36.55 -5.99
CA SER A 123 59.11 36.11 -4.84
C SER A 123 58.76 37.17 -3.77
N ASP A 124 59.53 38.24 -3.65
CA ASP A 124 59.50 39.12 -2.45
C ASP A 124 58.51 40.29 -2.53
N SER A 125 57.88 40.52 -3.68
CA SER A 125 57.02 41.70 -3.93
C SER A 125 55.61 41.63 -3.32
N ILE A 126 55.24 40.53 -2.65
CA ILE A 126 53.85 40.27 -2.22
C ILE A 126 53.45 41.00 -0.92
N VAL A 127 54.42 41.50 -0.13
CA VAL A 127 54.18 41.95 1.26
C VAL A 127 54.23 43.48 1.44
N ARG A 128 54.69 44.25 0.44
CA ARG A 128 54.58 45.71 0.41
C ARG A 128 53.72 46.10 -0.81
N GLY A 129 52.83 47.07 -0.65
CA GLY A 129 51.81 47.39 -1.65
C GLY A 129 52.40 47.66 -3.04
N MET A 130 51.74 47.16 -4.08
CA MET A 130 52.23 47.25 -5.46
C MET A 130 52.53 48.70 -5.86
N ALA A 131 53.77 48.95 -6.29
CA ALA A 131 54.11 50.16 -7.02
C ALA A 131 53.28 50.24 -8.32
N ARG A 132 53.07 51.46 -8.84
CA ARG A 132 52.05 51.72 -9.88
C ARG A 132 52.38 51.15 -11.26
N ASP A 133 53.63 50.74 -11.49
CA ASP A 133 54.12 50.42 -12.83
C ASP A 133 54.19 48.91 -13.09
N ALA A 134 53.76 48.52 -14.30
CA ALA A 134 53.64 47.13 -14.79
C ALA A 134 52.65 46.20 -14.03
N GLN A 135 51.34 46.43 -14.21
CA GLN A 135 50.33 45.41 -13.91
C GLN A 135 50.60 44.10 -14.69
N PRO A 136 50.39 42.92 -14.08
CA PRO A 136 50.69 41.63 -14.71
C PRO A 136 49.66 41.28 -15.79
N SER A 137 50.11 40.82 -16.97
CA SER A 137 49.21 40.42 -18.06
C SER A 137 48.46 39.10 -17.79
N SER A 138 48.94 38.28 -16.86
CA SER A 138 48.22 37.11 -16.35
C SER A 138 48.68 36.69 -14.96
N VAL A 139 47.82 35.95 -14.26
CA VAL A 139 48.07 35.39 -12.93
C VAL A 139 47.81 33.88 -12.95
N ILE A 140 48.75 33.12 -12.39
CA ILE A 140 48.66 31.67 -12.20
C ILE A 140 48.38 31.39 -10.71
N LEU A 141 47.46 30.47 -10.45
CA LEU A 141 47.13 30.00 -9.10
C LEU A 141 47.75 28.63 -8.86
N SER A 142 48.30 28.40 -7.68
CA SER A 142 48.85 27.10 -7.24
C SER A 142 48.50 26.83 -5.78
N VAL A 143 48.68 25.58 -5.32
CA VAL A 143 48.40 25.17 -3.94
C VAL A 143 49.67 24.77 -3.20
N GLN A 144 49.66 24.91 -1.87
CA GLN A 144 50.80 24.61 -1.01
C GLN A 144 51.20 23.12 -1.01
N ASP A 145 50.24 22.20 -1.00
CA ASP A 145 50.51 20.76 -1.21
C ASP A 145 49.42 20.10 -2.07
N ALA A 146 49.80 19.74 -3.29
CA ALA A 146 48.95 19.07 -4.27
C ALA A 146 48.61 17.59 -3.92
N ARG A 147 49.15 17.03 -2.84
CA ARG A 147 48.71 15.71 -2.31
C ARG A 147 47.43 15.85 -1.50
N ILE A 148 47.16 17.02 -0.91
CA ILE A 148 45.99 17.25 -0.05
C ILE A 148 44.73 17.45 -0.91
N LYS A 149 43.81 16.47 -0.87
CA LYS A 149 42.55 16.46 -1.63
C LYS A 149 41.72 17.74 -1.44
N HIS A 150 41.71 18.31 -0.23
CA HIS A 150 40.99 19.54 0.09
C HIS A 150 41.55 20.77 -0.67
N GLN A 151 42.86 20.98 -0.63
CA GLN A 151 43.50 22.10 -1.35
C GLN A 151 43.26 21.99 -2.86
N ARG A 152 43.43 20.78 -3.41
CA ARG A 152 43.14 20.47 -4.82
C ARG A 152 41.71 20.78 -5.26
N ALA A 153 40.72 20.51 -4.41
CA ALA A 153 39.32 20.79 -4.72
C ALA A 153 39.03 22.30 -4.80
N ILE A 154 39.64 23.07 -3.88
CA ILE A 154 39.45 24.53 -3.80
C ILE A 154 40.22 25.26 -4.91
N TRP A 155 41.38 24.76 -5.33
CA TRP A 155 42.21 25.33 -6.40
C TRP A 155 41.43 25.73 -7.66
N GLY A 156 40.66 24.79 -8.23
CA GLY A 156 39.84 25.02 -9.42
C GLY A 156 38.67 25.97 -9.17
N LEU A 157 38.11 25.96 -7.96
CA LEU A 157 37.04 26.88 -7.56
C LEU A 157 37.56 28.32 -7.47
N THR A 158 38.67 28.56 -6.75
CA THR A 158 39.26 29.91 -6.62
C THR A 158 39.69 30.48 -7.97
N ARG A 159 40.27 29.66 -8.88
CA ARG A 159 40.57 30.08 -10.26
C ARG A 159 39.31 30.48 -11.02
N SER A 160 38.24 29.70 -10.88
CA SER A 160 36.95 29.99 -11.53
C SER A 160 36.30 31.26 -10.98
N LEU A 161 36.36 31.50 -9.67
CA LEU A 161 35.86 32.73 -9.03
C LEU A 161 36.66 33.96 -9.48
N LEU A 162 37.99 33.89 -9.55
CA LEU A 162 38.83 34.99 -10.02
C LEU A 162 38.55 35.34 -11.50
N VAL A 163 38.42 34.34 -12.38
CA VAL A 163 38.01 34.55 -13.79
C VAL A 163 36.63 35.19 -13.87
N ASN A 164 35.66 34.72 -13.09
CA ASN A 164 34.33 35.32 -13.05
C ASN A 164 34.37 36.78 -12.56
N ALA A 165 35.19 37.11 -11.56
CA ALA A 165 35.32 38.47 -11.05
C ALA A 165 35.94 39.42 -12.08
N VAL A 166 37.04 39.01 -12.75
CA VAL A 166 37.70 39.77 -13.82
C VAL A 166 36.75 40.03 -15.00
N HIS A 167 35.98 39.02 -15.42
CA HIS A 167 34.94 39.18 -16.44
C HIS A 167 33.77 40.06 -15.95
N GLY A 168 33.41 39.96 -14.67
CA GLY A 168 32.35 40.74 -14.03
C GLY A 168 32.61 42.24 -14.03
N VAL A 169 33.81 42.68 -13.61
CA VAL A 169 34.16 44.11 -13.54
C VAL A 169 34.53 44.73 -14.90
N SER A 170 34.82 43.91 -15.92
CA SER A 170 35.12 44.38 -17.28
C SER A 170 33.89 44.36 -18.19
N GLN A 171 33.30 43.18 -18.42
CA GLN A 171 32.16 42.99 -19.33
C GLN A 171 30.82 42.87 -18.60
N GLY A 172 30.83 42.42 -17.34
CA GLY A 172 29.61 42.08 -16.59
C GLY A 172 28.99 40.76 -17.04
N PHE A 173 27.89 40.38 -16.39
CA PHE A 173 27.09 39.22 -16.77
C PHE A 173 25.65 39.64 -17.11
N SER A 174 25.07 38.88 -18.04
CA SER A 174 23.66 38.98 -18.44
C SER A 174 23.06 37.58 -18.40
N LEU A 175 21.88 37.44 -17.80
CA LEU A 175 21.21 36.16 -17.59
C LEU A 175 19.72 36.29 -17.97
N PRO A 176 19.30 35.76 -19.14
CA PRO A 176 17.91 35.77 -19.54
C PRO A 176 17.09 34.78 -18.69
N ILE A 177 15.87 35.17 -18.38
CA ILE A 177 14.85 34.38 -17.69
C ILE A 177 13.58 34.43 -18.53
N ARG A 178 13.08 33.27 -18.92
CA ARG A 178 11.93 33.14 -19.83
C ARG A 178 10.74 32.52 -19.10
N LEU A 179 9.61 33.21 -19.13
CA LEU A 179 8.33 32.76 -18.62
C LEU A 179 7.60 31.93 -19.68
N VAL A 180 7.19 30.71 -19.34
CA VAL A 180 6.38 29.85 -20.22
C VAL A 180 5.12 29.42 -19.48
N GLY A 181 3.98 30.04 -19.81
CA GLY A 181 2.69 29.70 -19.20
C GLY A 181 1.56 30.57 -19.74
N VAL A 182 0.34 30.06 -19.65
CA VAL A 182 -0.86 30.83 -20.03
C VAL A 182 -1.05 31.95 -19.00
N GLY A 183 -1.17 33.19 -19.47
CA GLY A 183 -1.28 34.37 -18.60
C GLY A 183 0.01 34.76 -17.85
N TYR A 184 1.16 34.12 -18.12
CA TYR A 184 2.41 34.46 -17.45
C TYR A 184 2.97 35.79 -17.99
N ARG A 185 3.17 36.78 -17.11
CA ARG A 185 3.70 38.11 -17.49
C ARG A 185 4.59 38.71 -16.41
N ALA A 186 5.56 39.53 -16.81
CA ALA A 186 6.41 40.37 -15.97
C ALA A 186 6.27 41.85 -16.31
N SER A 187 6.48 42.71 -15.30
CA SER A 187 6.69 44.15 -15.41
C SER A 187 7.67 44.63 -14.32
N LEU A 188 8.25 45.82 -14.50
CA LEU A 188 9.13 46.47 -13.52
C LEU A 188 8.43 47.69 -12.93
N GLU A 189 8.61 47.89 -11.64
CA GLU A 189 8.05 48.98 -10.86
C GLU A 189 9.16 49.64 -10.02
N PRO A 190 9.19 50.98 -9.90
CA PRO A 190 10.10 51.66 -8.97
C PRO A 190 9.67 51.34 -7.53
N ALA A 191 10.61 51.01 -6.64
CA ALA A 191 10.30 50.49 -5.31
C ALA A 191 9.84 51.57 -4.28
N SER A 192 9.15 52.62 -4.72
CA SER A 192 8.84 53.82 -3.92
C SER A 192 7.35 54.18 -3.83
N THR A 193 6.46 53.17 -3.79
CA THR A 193 5.02 53.35 -3.50
C THR A 193 4.46 52.20 -2.65
N LEU A 194 4.23 52.44 -1.35
CA LEU A 194 3.44 51.58 -0.45
C LEU A 194 2.90 52.39 0.75
N PRO A 195 1.60 52.28 1.06
CA PRO A 195 1.11 52.16 2.43
C PRO A 195 1.24 50.70 2.90
N ALA A 196 1.41 50.46 4.20
CA ALA A 196 1.74 49.14 4.73
C ALA A 196 0.55 48.41 5.39
N THR A 197 0.45 47.10 5.17
CA THR A 197 -0.25 46.14 6.05
C THR A 197 0.47 44.78 6.02
N SER A 198 0.77 44.23 7.21
CA SER A 198 1.04 42.81 7.56
C SER A 198 1.59 41.85 6.45
N SER A 199 2.72 41.15 6.61
CA SER A 199 3.06 40.35 7.79
C SER A 199 4.52 39.81 7.84
N SER A 200 5.12 39.81 9.03
CA SER A 200 6.12 38.85 9.56
C SER A 200 7.12 38.13 8.63
N SER A 201 8.37 38.62 8.57
CA SER A 201 9.59 37.87 8.98
C SER A 201 10.85 38.78 8.96
N PRO A 202 11.87 38.57 9.82
CA PRO A 202 12.89 39.60 10.10
C PRO A 202 14.30 39.35 9.51
N SER A 203 15.11 40.42 9.56
CA SER A 203 16.57 40.52 9.26
C SER A 203 16.97 40.47 7.76
N SER A 204 18.00 41.21 7.30
CA SER A 204 19.01 42.03 8.02
C SER A 204 19.43 43.34 7.32
N ALA A 205 19.73 44.35 8.14
CA ALA A 205 20.70 45.44 7.96
C ALA A 205 20.70 46.34 6.68
N LEU A 206 20.26 47.59 6.90
CA LEU A 206 21.00 48.83 6.59
C LEU A 206 21.34 49.13 5.11
N SER A 207 20.36 49.62 4.33
CA SER A 207 20.60 50.36 3.10
C SER A 207 20.91 51.85 3.37
N LYS A 208 21.95 52.40 2.72
CA LYS A 208 22.18 53.85 2.65
C LYS A 208 21.13 54.51 1.73
N PRO A 209 20.73 55.77 1.97
CA PRO A 209 19.86 56.50 1.05
C PRO A 209 20.56 56.71 -0.30
N GLY A 210 19.83 56.52 -1.41
CA GLY A 210 20.30 56.78 -2.78
C GLY A 210 20.35 55.58 -3.75
N SER A 211 19.97 54.37 -3.33
CA SER A 211 19.95 53.20 -4.24
C SER A 211 18.68 53.13 -5.11
N ASN A 212 18.84 53.02 -6.42
CA ASN A 212 17.76 52.73 -7.38
C ASN A 212 17.22 51.29 -7.22
N ALA A 213 16.38 51.07 -6.21
CA ALA A 213 15.76 49.78 -5.95
C ALA A 213 14.65 49.47 -6.97
N GLN A 214 14.74 48.30 -7.61
CA GLN A 214 13.79 47.82 -8.62
C GLN A 214 12.91 46.70 -8.04
N ARG A 215 11.60 46.82 -8.24
CA ARG A 215 10.61 45.78 -7.90
C ARG A 215 10.16 45.08 -9.18
N LEU A 216 10.24 43.76 -9.19
CA LEU A 216 9.78 42.90 -10.28
C LEU A 216 8.40 42.35 -9.95
N HIS A 217 7.38 42.75 -10.72
CA HIS A 217 5.99 42.28 -10.60
C HIS A 217 5.77 41.13 -11.59
N LEU A 218 5.37 39.98 -11.07
CA LEU A 218 5.16 38.74 -11.81
C LEU A 218 3.73 38.21 -11.65
N LYS A 219 3.04 38.00 -12.77
CA LYS A 219 1.79 37.23 -12.84
C LYS A 219 2.14 35.83 -13.32
N LEU A 220 1.93 34.81 -12.46
CA LEU A 220 2.42 33.43 -12.64
C LEU A 220 1.30 32.38 -12.49
N GLY A 221 0.06 32.73 -12.83
CA GLY A 221 -1.10 31.85 -12.67
C GLY A 221 -1.41 31.50 -11.21
N PHE A 222 -1.10 32.41 -10.28
CA PHE A 222 -1.63 32.42 -8.91
C PHE A 222 -2.81 33.40 -8.83
N ALA A 223 -3.65 33.30 -7.80
CA ALA A 223 -4.76 34.22 -7.58
C ALA A 223 -4.32 35.66 -7.22
N HIS A 224 -3.08 35.83 -6.77
CA HIS A 224 -2.44 37.11 -6.48
C HIS A 224 -1.17 37.30 -7.32
N PRO A 225 -0.76 38.55 -7.63
CA PRO A 225 0.55 38.83 -8.21
C PRO A 225 1.68 38.55 -7.21
N VAL A 226 2.87 38.23 -7.73
CA VAL A 226 4.09 38.02 -6.95
C VAL A 226 5.02 39.21 -7.17
N PHE A 227 5.44 39.86 -6.09
CA PHE A 227 6.42 40.96 -6.14
C PHE A 227 7.78 40.48 -5.61
N ILE A 228 8.86 40.83 -6.30
CA ILE A 228 10.23 40.47 -5.93
C ILE A 228 11.10 41.72 -5.95
N ASP A 229 11.54 42.15 -4.77
CA ASP A 229 12.53 43.22 -4.64
C ASP A 229 13.92 42.69 -5.02
N LEU A 230 14.57 43.40 -5.95
CA LEU A 230 15.91 43.11 -6.45
C LEU A 230 16.96 43.83 -5.59
N PRO A 231 18.11 43.19 -5.32
CA PRO A 231 19.19 43.82 -4.56
C PRO A 231 19.95 44.82 -5.44
N HIS A 232 20.62 45.79 -4.80
CA HIS A 232 21.27 46.93 -5.46
C HIS A 232 22.43 46.57 -6.41
N ASP A 233 22.91 45.32 -6.36
CA ASP A 233 23.97 44.77 -7.21
C ASP A 233 23.45 44.03 -8.47
N VAL A 234 22.13 43.89 -8.62
CA VAL A 234 21.49 43.20 -9.75
C VAL A 234 20.35 44.04 -10.33
N HIS A 235 20.55 44.53 -11.56
CA HIS A 235 19.56 45.26 -12.35
C HIS A 235 18.73 44.30 -13.19
N ALA A 236 17.47 44.63 -13.49
CA ALA A 236 16.62 43.89 -14.42
C ALA A 236 16.08 44.77 -15.55
N SER A 237 15.94 44.19 -16.73
CA SER A 237 15.12 44.73 -17.82
C SER A 237 14.08 43.69 -18.27
N VAL A 238 12.94 44.15 -18.77
CA VAL A 238 11.85 43.29 -19.26
C VAL A 238 11.59 43.64 -20.73
N PRO A 239 12.43 43.15 -21.67
CA PRO A 239 12.30 43.47 -23.11
C PRO A 239 11.04 42.89 -23.77
N SER A 240 10.39 41.90 -23.15
CA SER A 240 9.02 41.52 -23.48
C SER A 240 8.31 41.02 -22.22
N THR A 241 6.97 41.04 -22.18
CA THR A 241 6.22 40.60 -20.99
C THR A 241 6.50 39.16 -20.57
N THR A 242 7.10 38.33 -21.43
CA THR A 242 7.50 36.94 -21.13
C THR A 242 9.01 36.72 -20.96
N ASN A 243 9.85 37.73 -21.17
CA ASN A 243 11.31 37.62 -21.01
C ASN A 243 11.84 38.73 -20.09
N ILE A 244 12.61 38.32 -19.09
CA ILE A 244 13.32 39.19 -18.14
C ILE A 244 14.81 38.98 -18.39
N VAL A 245 15.61 40.03 -18.40
CA VAL A 245 17.08 39.94 -18.49
C VAL A 245 17.65 40.55 -17.22
N LEU A 246 18.30 39.73 -16.39
CA LEU A 246 19.05 40.22 -15.24
C LEU A 246 20.47 40.56 -15.67
N SER A 247 21.01 41.67 -15.18
CA SER A 247 22.40 42.07 -15.36
C SER A 247 23.06 42.42 -14.03
N GLY A 248 24.35 42.10 -13.91
CA GLY A 248 25.13 42.36 -12.68
C GLY A 248 26.60 42.01 -12.85
N ILE A 249 27.44 42.47 -11.92
CA ILE A 249 28.88 42.22 -11.93
C ILE A 249 29.26 40.88 -11.28
N ASP A 250 28.57 40.45 -10.22
CA ASP A 250 28.79 39.12 -9.62
C ASP A 250 27.84 38.07 -10.21
N LYS A 251 28.43 37.09 -10.88
CA LYS A 251 27.78 35.91 -11.45
C LYS A 251 27.09 35.04 -10.38
N GLN A 252 27.62 34.98 -9.16
CA GLN A 252 27.05 34.18 -8.08
C GLN A 252 25.78 34.84 -7.53
N ARG A 253 25.82 36.13 -7.19
CA ARG A 253 24.62 36.94 -6.86
C ARG A 253 23.57 36.89 -7.96
N LEU A 254 23.96 37.10 -9.22
CA LEU A 254 23.06 37.05 -10.38
C LEU A 254 22.35 35.68 -10.48
N GLY A 255 23.10 34.58 -10.31
CA GLY A 255 22.56 33.23 -10.28
C GLY A 255 21.64 32.96 -9.08
N GLN A 256 21.95 33.49 -7.90
CA GLN A 256 21.10 33.39 -6.71
C GLN A 256 19.76 34.12 -6.88
N VAL A 257 19.77 35.34 -7.45
CA VAL A 257 18.55 36.10 -7.76
C VAL A 257 17.71 35.37 -8.81
N ALA A 258 18.33 34.86 -9.89
CA ALA A 258 17.62 34.07 -10.89
C ALA A 258 17.01 32.78 -10.32
N ALA A 259 17.72 32.08 -9.41
CA ALA A 259 17.19 30.91 -8.71
C ALA A 259 16.01 31.26 -7.78
N ARG A 260 16.06 32.40 -7.08
CA ARG A 260 14.95 32.92 -6.25
C ARG A 260 13.71 33.24 -7.10
N ILE A 261 13.88 33.82 -8.28
CA ILE A 261 12.77 34.04 -9.23
C ILE A 261 12.21 32.68 -9.73
N ARG A 262 13.09 31.77 -10.17
CA ARG A 262 12.74 30.43 -10.68
C ARG A 262 11.97 29.57 -9.66
N SER A 263 12.25 29.73 -8.36
CA SER A 263 11.63 28.92 -7.30
C SER A 263 10.11 29.07 -7.19
N TRP A 264 9.54 30.20 -7.65
CA TRP A 264 8.09 30.42 -7.65
C TRP A 264 7.32 29.50 -8.63
N ARG A 265 7.92 29.11 -9.76
CA ARG A 265 7.34 28.21 -10.76
C ARG A 265 8.46 27.45 -11.51
N VAL A 266 8.94 26.35 -10.93
CA VAL A 266 9.94 25.47 -11.55
C VAL A 266 9.37 24.78 -12.82
N PRO A 267 10.13 24.65 -13.93
CA PRO A 267 9.65 24.01 -15.16
C PRO A 267 9.13 22.57 -15.03
N GLU A 268 7.90 22.33 -15.52
CA GLU A 268 7.20 21.05 -15.48
C GLU A 268 7.60 20.09 -16.63
N PRO A 269 8.01 18.83 -16.36
CA PRO A 269 8.56 17.91 -17.37
C PRO A 269 7.56 17.37 -18.42
N TYR A 270 6.27 17.69 -18.29
CA TYR A 270 5.21 17.29 -19.24
C TYR A 270 4.85 18.45 -20.16
N ASN A 271 4.27 19.52 -19.61
CA ASN A 271 3.79 20.67 -20.38
C ASN A 271 4.91 21.66 -20.77
N GLY A 272 6.08 21.61 -20.10
CA GLY A 272 7.12 22.62 -20.25
C GLY A 272 6.72 24.02 -19.76
N LYS A 273 5.73 24.12 -18.86
CA LYS A 273 5.31 25.37 -18.23
C LYS A 273 6.21 25.66 -17.02
N GLY A 274 6.51 26.93 -16.76
CA GLY A 274 7.35 27.39 -15.66
C GLY A 274 8.31 28.52 -16.06
N ILE A 275 9.30 28.78 -15.20
CA ILE A 275 10.32 29.82 -15.34
C ILE A 275 11.65 29.17 -15.71
N PHE A 276 12.15 29.47 -16.90
CA PHE A 276 13.41 28.96 -17.42
C PHE A 276 14.52 30.00 -17.19
N VAL A 277 15.73 29.56 -16.86
CA VAL A 277 16.89 30.43 -16.64
C VAL A 277 18.00 30.06 -17.62
N GLY A 278 18.58 31.06 -18.29
CA GLY A 278 19.57 30.85 -19.35
C GLY A 278 19.03 29.97 -20.48
N GLY A 279 19.88 29.05 -20.98
CA GLY A 279 19.55 28.08 -22.02
C GLY A 279 19.02 26.73 -21.50
N GLU A 280 18.37 26.67 -20.33
CA GLU A 280 17.85 25.41 -19.76
C GLU A 280 16.84 24.72 -20.70
N GLY A 281 17.28 23.67 -21.41
CA GLY A 281 16.41 22.81 -22.23
C GLY A 281 15.80 21.67 -21.41
N LEU A 282 14.47 21.65 -21.29
CA LEU A 282 13.75 20.58 -20.57
C LEU A 282 13.37 19.44 -21.53
N ARG A 283 13.93 18.24 -21.34
CA ARG A 283 13.54 17.05 -22.10
C ARG A 283 12.12 16.63 -21.71
N ARG A 284 11.13 17.11 -22.47
CA ARG A 284 9.71 16.73 -22.34
C ARG A 284 9.58 15.21 -22.34
N LYS A 285 8.81 14.68 -21.39
CA LYS A 285 8.36 13.28 -21.44
C LYS A 285 7.11 13.20 -22.30
N GLU A 286 7.13 12.30 -23.28
CA GLU A 286 5.95 12.00 -24.09
C GLU A 286 4.81 11.50 -23.20
N ILE A 287 3.61 12.04 -23.41
CA ILE A 287 2.39 11.53 -22.81
C ILE A 287 1.98 10.31 -23.63
N LYS A 288 2.34 9.10 -23.18
CA LYS A 288 1.62 7.90 -23.61
C LYS A 288 0.15 8.08 -23.23
N LYS A 289 -0.71 8.28 -24.23
CA LYS A 289 -2.18 8.21 -24.08
C LYS A 289 -2.61 6.76 -23.81
N ASN A 290 -2.29 6.26 -22.63
CA ASN A 290 -2.97 5.09 -22.10
C ASN A 290 -4.38 5.56 -21.69
N ASN A 291 -5.41 5.20 -22.45
CA ASN A 291 -6.81 5.36 -22.05
C ASN A 291 -7.16 4.34 -20.95
N LEU A 292 -6.51 4.46 -19.79
CA LEU A 292 -6.86 3.77 -18.56
C LEU A 292 -7.00 4.84 -17.47
N GLN A 293 -8.26 5.18 -17.20
CA GLN A 293 -8.67 6.31 -16.38
C GLN A 293 -8.51 5.99 -14.89
N TYR A 294 -7.26 5.97 -14.40
CA TYR A 294 -6.94 5.82 -12.96
C TYR A 294 -7.23 7.12 -12.17
N GLN A 295 -8.44 7.62 -12.30
CA GLN A 295 -9.06 8.53 -11.33
C GLN A 295 -9.75 7.69 -10.25
N ALA A 296 -9.95 8.26 -9.06
CA ALA A 296 -10.98 7.73 -8.17
C ALA A 296 -12.34 7.96 -8.84
N SER A 297 -13.24 6.98 -8.83
CA SER A 297 -14.59 7.18 -9.33
C SER A 297 -15.33 8.13 -8.40
N TYR A 298 -15.84 9.23 -8.96
CA TYR A 298 -16.71 10.15 -8.24
C TYR A 298 -18.16 9.66 -8.32
N ILE A 299 -18.92 9.82 -7.23
CA ILE A 299 -20.36 9.64 -7.26
C ILE A 299 -20.99 10.64 -8.25
N SER A 300 -22.00 10.21 -9.01
CA SER A 300 -22.70 11.16 -9.89
C SER A 300 -23.46 12.21 -9.04
N PRO A 301 -23.62 13.46 -9.50
CA PRO A 301 -24.40 14.46 -8.76
C PRO A 301 -25.83 13.99 -8.48
N ALA A 302 -26.42 13.21 -9.41
CA ALA A 302 -27.74 12.62 -9.24
C ALA A 302 -27.77 11.54 -8.15
N ASP A 303 -26.71 10.72 -8.02
CA ASP A 303 -26.62 9.69 -6.98
C ASP A 303 -26.26 10.28 -5.61
N SER A 304 -25.41 11.32 -5.56
CA SER A 304 -25.16 12.06 -4.31
C SER A 304 -26.45 12.68 -3.78
N HIS A 305 -27.23 13.33 -4.65
CA HIS A 305 -28.56 13.84 -4.29
C HIS A 305 -29.55 12.73 -3.89
N LYS A 306 -29.48 11.52 -4.48
CA LYS A 306 -30.27 10.35 -4.01
C LYS A 306 -29.88 9.94 -2.59
N LEU A 307 -28.59 9.96 -2.22
CA LEU A 307 -28.16 9.65 -0.86
C LEU A 307 -28.78 10.62 0.16
N GLU A 308 -28.85 11.91 -0.15
CA GLU A 308 -29.27 12.97 0.79
C GLU A 308 -30.80 13.15 0.96
N LYS A 309 -31.60 12.49 0.12
CA LYS A 309 -33.08 12.47 0.27
C LYS A 309 -33.49 12.03 1.68
N ALA A 310 -34.66 12.49 2.13
CA ALA A 310 -35.25 11.95 3.36
C ALA A 310 -35.43 10.42 3.27
N TYR A 311 -35.39 9.74 4.41
CA TYR A 311 -35.76 8.33 4.52
C TYR A 311 -37.28 8.21 4.63
N PRO A 312 -37.98 7.54 3.69
CA PRO A 312 -39.37 7.17 3.86
C PRO A 312 -39.50 5.99 4.84
N LEU A 313 -40.71 5.74 5.34
CA LEU A 313 -40.92 4.70 6.34
C LEU A 313 -40.63 3.30 5.77
N GLU A 314 -40.97 3.03 4.50
CA GLU A 314 -40.70 1.70 3.90
C GLU A 314 -39.20 1.37 3.79
N GLU A 315 -38.32 2.38 3.68
CA GLU A 315 -36.86 2.16 3.67
C GLU A 315 -36.34 1.87 5.08
N MET A 316 -36.87 2.56 6.10
CA MET A 316 -36.57 2.26 7.50
C MET A 316 -37.07 0.86 7.90
N THR A 317 -38.25 0.45 7.45
CA THR A 317 -38.78 -0.92 7.66
C THR A 317 -37.83 -1.94 7.04
N LYS A 318 -37.42 -1.77 5.78
CA LYS A 318 -36.45 -2.67 5.10
C LYS A 318 -35.08 -2.68 5.77
N ALA A 319 -34.66 -1.57 6.38
CA ALA A 319 -33.45 -1.53 7.20
C ALA A 319 -33.61 -2.42 8.43
N GLN A 320 -34.67 -2.21 9.23
CA GLN A 320 -34.98 -3.01 10.41
C GLN A 320 -35.18 -4.49 10.09
N GLU A 321 -35.88 -4.84 9.01
CA GLU A 321 -36.12 -6.23 8.60
C GLU A 321 -34.80 -6.98 8.40
N SER A 322 -33.85 -6.31 7.72
CA SER A 322 -32.52 -6.84 7.43
C SER A 322 -31.56 -6.92 8.63
N CYS A 323 -31.90 -6.32 9.77
CA CYS A 323 -31.10 -6.44 11.00
C CYS A 323 -31.16 -7.86 11.59
N LYS A 324 -30.04 -8.36 12.11
CA LYS A 324 -29.94 -9.75 12.58
C LYS A 324 -30.70 -9.99 13.87
N SER A 325 -31.62 -10.95 13.81
CA SER A 325 -32.32 -11.49 14.97
C SER A 325 -31.36 -12.16 15.96
N ASN A 326 -31.78 -12.29 17.22
CA ASN A 326 -31.02 -12.95 18.29
C ASN A 326 -29.59 -12.38 18.46
N SER A 327 -29.42 -11.08 18.22
CA SER A 327 -28.16 -10.37 18.46
C SER A 327 -28.20 -9.64 19.80
N SER A 328 -27.07 -9.61 20.52
CA SER A 328 -26.98 -8.93 21.81
C SER A 328 -27.43 -7.46 21.72
N PRO A 329 -28.11 -6.91 22.73
CA PRO A 329 -28.48 -5.49 22.78
C PRO A 329 -27.25 -4.59 23.02
N GLY A 330 -27.47 -3.28 23.00
CA GLY A 330 -26.48 -2.30 23.46
C GLY A 330 -26.59 -2.03 24.96
N PRO A 331 -26.00 -0.92 25.45
CA PRO A 331 -26.22 -0.40 26.80
C PRO A 331 -27.70 -0.24 27.19
N ASP A 332 -28.60 -0.01 26.23
CA ASP A 332 -30.05 0.12 26.45
C ASP A 332 -30.76 -1.18 26.85
N GLY A 333 -30.13 -2.35 26.63
CA GLY A 333 -30.77 -3.65 26.83
C GLY A 333 -31.83 -4.01 25.78
N LEU A 334 -32.10 -3.17 24.77
CA LEU A 334 -33.18 -3.38 23.80
C LEU A 334 -32.68 -4.14 22.55
N PRO A 335 -33.20 -5.34 22.27
CA PRO A 335 -32.84 -6.12 21.09
C PRO A 335 -33.62 -5.66 19.84
N VAL A 336 -33.20 -6.11 18.66
CA VAL A 336 -33.91 -5.81 17.39
C VAL A 336 -35.35 -6.34 17.40
N GLU A 337 -35.60 -7.41 18.15
CA GLU A 337 -36.91 -8.00 18.44
C GLU A 337 -37.89 -7.02 19.11
N PHE A 338 -37.41 -6.12 19.98
CA PHE A 338 -38.26 -5.08 20.59
C PHE A 338 -38.72 -4.07 19.54
N TYR A 339 -37.80 -3.61 18.69
CA TYR A 339 -38.12 -2.69 17.60
C TYR A 339 -39.05 -3.33 16.55
N ARG A 340 -38.92 -4.64 16.29
CA ARG A 340 -39.88 -5.40 15.47
C ARG A 340 -41.29 -5.41 16.06
N ALA A 341 -41.41 -5.78 17.34
CA ALA A 341 -42.71 -5.87 18.01
C ALA A 341 -43.41 -4.50 18.16
N THR A 342 -42.63 -3.41 18.19
CA THR A 342 -43.12 -2.04 18.38
C THR A 342 -43.06 -1.17 17.12
N TRP A 343 -42.77 -1.74 15.93
CA TRP A 343 -42.36 -0.97 14.75
C TRP A 343 -43.40 0.06 14.27
N THR A 344 -44.69 -0.21 14.51
CA THR A 344 -45.80 0.72 14.23
C THR A 344 -45.67 2.05 15.00
N LEU A 345 -45.01 2.04 16.15
CA LEU A 345 -44.74 3.22 16.99
C LEU A 345 -43.28 3.70 16.85
N THR A 346 -42.31 2.79 16.90
CA THR A 346 -40.87 3.14 16.89
C THR A 346 -40.33 3.45 15.50
N GLY A 347 -40.87 2.87 14.43
CA GLY A 347 -40.46 3.12 13.05
C GLY A 347 -40.61 4.58 12.62
N PRO A 348 -41.78 5.22 12.81
CA PRO A 348 -41.96 6.66 12.57
C PRO A 348 -41.00 7.53 13.39
N ILE A 349 -40.76 7.21 14.65
CA ILE A 349 -39.83 7.97 15.52
C ILE A 349 -38.40 7.89 14.98
N LEU A 350 -37.92 6.69 14.62
CA LEU A 350 -36.58 6.54 14.05
C LEU A 350 -36.45 7.18 12.65
N ARG A 351 -37.52 7.14 11.84
CA ARG A 351 -37.62 7.88 10.56
C ARG A 351 -37.51 9.39 10.78
N ASP A 352 -38.03 9.93 11.86
CA ASP A 352 -37.97 11.37 12.10
C ASP A 352 -36.62 11.77 12.70
N VAL A 353 -36.06 10.97 13.62
CA VAL A 353 -34.69 11.15 14.16
C VAL A 353 -33.61 11.13 13.07
N ILE A 354 -33.69 10.22 12.10
CA ILE A 354 -32.69 10.13 11.00
C ILE A 354 -32.83 11.29 10.00
N ASN A 355 -34.02 11.85 9.86
CA ASN A 355 -34.32 12.97 8.96
C ASN A 355 -34.08 14.35 9.60
N SER A 356 -34.16 14.46 10.94
CA SER A 356 -33.94 15.70 11.70
C SER A 356 -32.47 16.05 11.93
N ILE A 357 -31.53 15.22 11.49
CA ILE A 357 -30.08 15.52 11.59
C ILE A 357 -29.79 16.74 10.69
N PRO A 358 -29.29 17.87 11.25
CA PRO A 358 -29.13 19.12 10.50
C PRO A 358 -28.05 19.01 9.41
N THR A 359 -28.19 19.81 8.35
CA THR A 359 -27.26 19.81 7.21
C THR A 359 -25.98 20.62 7.44
N GLU A 360 -26.01 21.63 8.33
CA GLU A 360 -24.93 22.61 8.49
C GLU A 360 -24.64 22.99 9.95
N GLY A 361 -23.45 23.57 10.16
CA GLY A 361 -23.14 24.51 11.25
C GLY A 361 -22.89 23.92 12.63
N LEU A 362 -23.78 23.08 13.13
CA LEU A 362 -23.74 22.57 14.50
C LEU A 362 -23.10 21.19 14.56
N SER A 363 -22.08 21.05 15.41
CA SER A 363 -21.87 19.78 16.09
C SER A 363 -23.10 19.52 16.93
N ALA A 364 -23.82 18.43 16.66
CA ALA A 364 -24.77 17.94 17.65
C ALA A 364 -23.97 17.60 18.91
N GLU A 365 -24.42 18.13 20.06
CA GLU A 365 -23.95 17.67 21.38
C GLU A 365 -23.93 16.13 21.39
N PRO A 366 -22.85 15.47 21.85
CA PRO A 366 -22.71 14.02 21.77
C PRO A 366 -23.85 13.36 22.53
N SER A 367 -24.84 12.84 21.79
CA SER A 367 -26.07 12.33 22.38
C SER A 367 -25.77 11.14 23.29
N PRO A 368 -26.30 11.08 24.53
CA PRO A 368 -26.08 9.95 25.44
C PRO A 368 -26.46 8.57 24.86
N ARG A 369 -27.24 8.52 23.77
CA ARG A 369 -27.51 7.28 23.02
C ARG A 369 -26.25 6.63 22.43
N ASN A 370 -25.23 7.41 22.07
CA ASN A 370 -24.12 6.95 21.23
C ASN A 370 -22.94 6.34 22.03
N ILE A 371 -23.25 5.77 23.20
CA ILE A 371 -22.30 5.01 24.03
C ILE A 371 -22.25 3.56 23.54
N ALA A 372 -21.05 3.00 23.41
CA ALA A 372 -20.85 1.58 23.08
C ALA A 372 -20.22 0.80 24.25
N HIS A 373 -20.70 -0.43 24.51
CA HIS A 373 -20.03 -1.37 25.41
C HIS A 373 -19.05 -2.25 24.63
N ILE A 374 -17.75 -2.13 24.91
CA ILE A 374 -16.70 -2.90 24.25
C ILE A 374 -16.45 -4.19 25.03
N HIS A 375 -16.82 -5.32 24.42
CA HIS A 375 -16.52 -6.66 24.93
C HIS A 375 -15.29 -7.25 24.25
N LEU A 376 -14.48 -8.01 24.99
CA LEU A 376 -13.24 -8.62 24.50
C LEU A 376 -13.43 -10.10 24.16
N ILE A 377 -13.47 -10.41 22.87
CA ILE A 377 -13.63 -11.79 22.34
C ILE A 377 -12.24 -12.39 22.07
N HIS A 378 -11.94 -13.59 22.60
CA HIS A 378 -10.69 -14.29 22.31
C HIS A 378 -10.61 -14.72 20.83
N LYS A 379 -9.46 -14.51 20.17
CA LYS A 379 -9.27 -14.80 18.74
C LYS A 379 -8.49 -16.10 18.48
N ARG A 380 -7.29 -16.22 19.07
CA ARG A 380 -6.39 -17.40 18.97
C ARG A 380 -5.16 -17.21 19.86
N GLY A 381 -4.46 -18.29 20.17
CA GLY A 381 -3.26 -18.25 21.04
C GLY A 381 -3.62 -18.16 22.52
N ASP A 382 -2.67 -17.73 23.34
CA ASP A 382 -2.84 -17.50 24.77
C ASP A 382 -4.08 -16.62 25.06
N ARG A 383 -4.85 -16.97 26.11
CA ARG A 383 -6.06 -16.27 26.53
C ARG A 383 -5.78 -15.02 27.37
N ASP A 384 -4.64 -14.93 28.04
CA ASP A 384 -4.41 -13.83 28.98
C ASP A 384 -3.81 -12.60 28.30
N GLN A 385 -3.06 -12.81 27.21
CA GLN A 385 -2.50 -11.75 26.37
C GLN A 385 -3.59 -10.92 25.66
N LEU A 386 -3.64 -9.61 25.95
CA LEU A 386 -4.59 -8.67 25.35
C LEU A 386 -4.51 -8.59 23.81
N VAL A 387 -3.33 -8.82 23.22
CA VAL A 387 -3.13 -8.84 21.75
C VAL A 387 -3.88 -9.98 21.05
N ASN A 388 -4.24 -11.03 21.79
CA ASN A 388 -5.02 -12.17 21.30
C ASN A 388 -6.54 -11.97 21.47
N LYS A 389 -6.98 -10.83 22.03
CA LYS A 389 -8.38 -10.45 22.20
C LYS A 389 -8.79 -9.43 21.12
N ARG A 390 -10.03 -9.54 20.64
CA ARG A 390 -10.66 -8.63 19.68
C ARG A 390 -11.72 -7.79 20.40
N PRO A 391 -11.67 -6.45 20.33
CA PRO A 391 -12.79 -5.62 20.78
C PRO A 391 -13.98 -5.80 19.82
N ASN A 392 -15.17 -5.93 20.38
CA ASN A 392 -16.43 -5.91 19.65
C ASN A 392 -17.37 -4.93 20.34
N SER A 393 -17.90 -3.95 19.59
CA SER A 393 -18.75 -2.90 20.12
C SER A 393 -20.20 -3.37 20.13
N LEU A 394 -20.77 -3.55 21.32
CA LEU A 394 -22.22 -3.63 21.49
C LEU A 394 -22.79 -2.20 21.47
N ILE A 395 -23.73 -2.00 20.56
CA ILE A 395 -24.44 -0.74 20.30
C ILE A 395 -25.94 -1.02 20.29
N ASN A 396 -26.74 -0.01 20.63
CA ASN A 396 -28.20 -0.10 20.73
C ASN A 396 -28.83 -0.56 19.41
N ALA A 397 -30.08 -1.03 19.43
CA ALA A 397 -30.72 -1.55 18.23
C ALA A 397 -31.15 -0.44 17.24
N ASP A 398 -31.54 0.74 17.72
CA ASP A 398 -31.77 1.94 16.91
C ASP A 398 -30.50 2.39 16.16
N GLU A 399 -29.37 2.50 16.88
CA GLU A 399 -28.03 2.81 16.36
C GLU A 399 -27.43 1.67 15.50
N ARG A 400 -28.18 0.58 15.25
CA ARG A 400 -27.90 -0.42 14.21
C ARG A 400 -28.85 -0.30 13.01
N ILE A 401 -30.13 0.00 13.25
CA ILE A 401 -31.14 0.21 12.20
C ILE A 401 -30.81 1.45 11.36
N ILE A 402 -30.42 2.56 12.01
CA ILE A 402 -30.08 3.83 11.34
C ILE A 402 -28.87 3.68 10.39
N PRO A 403 -27.69 3.17 10.82
CA PRO A 403 -26.58 2.92 9.89
C PRO A 403 -26.88 1.85 8.84
N GLN A 404 -27.77 0.88 9.11
CA GLN A 404 -28.19 -0.09 8.10
C GLN A 404 -29.00 0.54 6.98
N ALA A 405 -29.87 1.52 7.26
CA ALA A 405 -30.58 2.28 6.22
C ALA A 405 -29.58 3.03 5.31
N HIS A 406 -28.59 3.70 5.90
CA HIS A 406 -27.51 4.35 5.15
C HIS A 406 -26.71 3.36 4.31
N ASN A 407 -26.37 2.20 4.88
CA ASN A 407 -25.61 1.17 4.20
C ASN A 407 -26.38 0.56 3.01
N GLN A 408 -27.70 0.39 3.12
CA GLN A 408 -28.53 -0.06 1.98
C GLN A 408 -28.52 0.93 0.81
N ARG A 409 -28.34 2.24 1.05
CA ARG A 409 -28.10 3.23 -0.01
C ARG A 409 -26.66 3.17 -0.53
N LEU A 410 -25.67 3.23 0.35
CA LEU A 410 -24.25 3.36 -0.01
C LEU A 410 -23.68 2.09 -0.67
N ALA A 411 -24.03 0.90 -0.18
CA ALA A 411 -23.48 -0.37 -0.67
C ALA A 411 -23.73 -0.59 -2.17
N ARG A 412 -24.90 -0.14 -2.67
CA ARG A 412 -25.28 -0.20 -4.10
C ARG A 412 -24.39 0.64 -5.01
N LEU A 413 -23.63 1.59 -4.45
CA LEU A 413 -22.71 2.45 -5.20
C LEU A 413 -21.24 1.98 -5.07
N LEU A 414 -20.91 1.09 -4.14
CA LEU A 414 -19.52 0.66 -3.94
C LEU A 414 -18.90 0.06 -5.21
N GLU A 415 -19.66 -0.75 -5.95
CA GLU A 415 -19.19 -1.39 -7.21
C GLU A 415 -18.76 -0.39 -8.29
N SER A 416 -19.28 0.84 -8.30
CA SER A 416 -18.86 1.90 -9.23
C SER A 416 -17.84 2.87 -8.62
N LEU A 417 -17.80 3.02 -7.30
CA LEU A 417 -16.93 3.95 -6.58
C LEU A 417 -15.50 3.42 -6.34
N ILE A 418 -15.28 2.11 -6.42
CA ILE A 418 -13.99 1.46 -6.13
C ILE A 418 -13.49 0.59 -7.30
N GLY A 419 -12.18 0.33 -7.34
CA GLY A 419 -11.57 -0.58 -8.31
C GLY A 419 -11.98 -2.04 -8.08
N SER A 420 -12.19 -2.78 -9.18
CA SER A 420 -12.61 -4.20 -9.23
C SER A 420 -11.63 -5.21 -8.61
N THR A 421 -10.51 -4.73 -8.08
CA THR A 421 -9.49 -5.44 -7.30
C THR A 421 -9.77 -5.44 -5.79
N GLN A 422 -10.62 -4.55 -5.29
CA GLN A 422 -11.20 -4.62 -3.94
C GLN A 422 -12.46 -5.48 -3.98
N ARG A 423 -12.47 -6.58 -3.22
CA ARG A 423 -13.56 -7.57 -3.27
C ARG A 423 -14.09 -7.96 -1.88
N GLY A 424 -13.61 -7.33 -0.81
CA GLY A 424 -14.10 -7.54 0.55
C GLY A 424 -15.20 -6.54 0.91
N PHE A 425 -16.34 -7.05 1.41
CA PHE A 425 -17.55 -6.28 1.77
C PHE A 425 -18.23 -5.50 0.63
N VAL A 426 -17.78 -5.69 -0.62
CA VAL A 426 -18.44 -5.17 -1.82
C VAL A 426 -19.57 -6.14 -2.22
N PRO A 427 -20.77 -5.66 -2.61
CA PRO A 427 -21.79 -6.52 -3.23
C PRO A 427 -21.27 -7.19 -4.51
N SER A 428 -21.95 -8.27 -4.93
CA SER A 428 -21.64 -9.09 -6.12
C SER A 428 -20.23 -9.73 -6.19
N CYS A 429 -19.31 -9.33 -5.32
CA CYS A 429 -17.90 -9.72 -5.33
C CYS A 429 -17.62 -11.03 -4.59
N TRP A 430 -16.54 -11.70 -4.97
CA TRP A 430 -16.18 -13.00 -4.42
C TRP A 430 -14.70 -13.14 -4.07
N ILE A 431 -14.45 -13.55 -2.82
CA ILE A 431 -13.12 -13.83 -2.25
C ILE A 431 -12.28 -14.79 -3.10
N GLY A 432 -12.93 -15.73 -3.80
CA GLY A 432 -12.24 -16.75 -4.58
C GLY A 432 -11.49 -16.22 -5.79
N ARG A 433 -11.87 -15.06 -6.33
CA ARG A 433 -11.17 -14.44 -7.46
C ARG A 433 -9.78 -13.96 -7.06
N ASN A 434 -9.61 -13.38 -5.86
CA ASN A 434 -8.29 -13.00 -5.33
C ASN A 434 -7.40 -14.24 -5.11
N ILE A 435 -7.96 -15.33 -4.59
CA ILE A 435 -7.22 -16.58 -4.31
C ILE A 435 -6.71 -17.18 -5.63
N ALA A 436 -7.60 -17.29 -6.62
CA ALA A 436 -7.27 -17.84 -7.94
C ALA A 436 -6.26 -16.98 -8.69
N GLU A 437 -6.38 -15.64 -8.66
CA GLU A 437 -5.40 -14.72 -9.27
C GLU A 437 -4.01 -14.83 -8.61
N VAL A 438 -3.93 -15.01 -7.28
CA VAL A 438 -2.65 -15.30 -6.60
C VAL A 438 -2.10 -16.68 -6.98
N GLN A 439 -2.93 -17.71 -7.10
CA GLN A 439 -2.49 -19.04 -7.55
C GLN A 439 -1.99 -19.03 -9.01
N CYS A 440 -2.60 -18.23 -9.89
CA CYS A 440 -2.12 -18.02 -11.25
C CYS A 440 -0.76 -17.28 -11.33
N LEU A 441 -0.49 -16.34 -10.41
CA LEU A 441 0.83 -15.70 -10.30
C LEU A 441 1.92 -16.64 -9.75
N MET A 442 1.54 -17.75 -9.12
CA MET A 442 2.46 -18.77 -8.59
C MET A 442 2.65 -19.97 -9.51
N ASP A 443 1.91 -20.06 -10.62
CA ASP A 443 2.09 -21.16 -11.58
C ASP A 443 3.47 -21.04 -12.25
N PRO A 444 4.34 -22.08 -12.18
CA PRO A 444 5.60 -22.10 -12.93
C PRO A 444 5.41 -21.98 -14.46
N GLY A 445 4.20 -22.16 -14.97
CA GLY A 445 3.74 -21.53 -16.21
C GLY A 445 2.94 -22.43 -17.16
N ILE A 446 2.35 -21.82 -18.17
CA ILE A 446 1.78 -22.53 -19.33
C ILE A 446 2.95 -22.92 -20.27
N PRO A 447 2.99 -24.14 -20.85
CA PRO A 447 4.07 -24.58 -21.74
C PRO A 447 4.27 -23.75 -23.03
N GLY A 448 4.96 -22.62 -22.91
CA GLY A 448 5.25 -21.66 -23.99
C GLY A 448 5.15 -20.18 -23.57
N SER A 449 4.65 -19.86 -22.37
CA SER A 449 4.72 -18.50 -21.81
C SER A 449 6.05 -18.25 -21.11
N PRO A 450 6.56 -17.00 -21.06
CA PRO A 450 7.67 -16.66 -20.17
C PRO A 450 7.25 -16.90 -18.70
N PRO A 451 8.16 -17.35 -17.82
CA PRO A 451 7.85 -17.58 -16.42
C PRO A 451 7.56 -16.27 -15.68
N VAL A 452 6.54 -16.29 -14.82
CA VAL A 452 6.18 -15.13 -13.99
C VAL A 452 7.31 -14.85 -13.00
N SER A 453 7.80 -13.61 -12.95
CA SER A 453 8.84 -13.18 -12.01
C SER A 453 8.54 -11.81 -11.40
N GLY A 454 8.84 -11.69 -10.10
CA GLY A 454 8.52 -10.52 -9.29
C GLY A 454 8.47 -10.84 -7.80
N LEU A 455 7.73 -10.03 -7.04
CA LEU A 455 7.47 -10.22 -5.61
C LEU A 455 5.98 -10.02 -5.32
N LEU A 456 5.39 -10.83 -4.43
CA LEU A 456 4.09 -10.57 -3.83
C LEU A 456 4.27 -9.99 -2.43
N ALA A 457 3.85 -8.74 -2.23
CA ALA A 457 3.81 -8.07 -0.94
C ALA A 457 2.46 -8.32 -0.26
N VAL A 458 2.44 -9.25 0.69
CA VAL A 458 1.25 -9.57 1.50
C VAL A 458 1.24 -8.71 2.75
N MET A 459 0.12 -8.03 2.99
CA MET A 459 -0.04 -6.96 3.99
C MET A 459 -1.21 -7.26 4.92
N ASP A 460 -0.98 -7.10 6.23
CA ASP A 460 -2.04 -7.00 7.25
C ASP A 460 -1.84 -5.70 8.04
N PHE A 461 -2.95 -5.00 8.31
CA PHE A 461 -2.98 -3.73 9.02
C PHE A 461 -3.33 -3.94 10.50
N GLU A 462 -2.49 -3.42 11.40
CA GLU A 462 -2.67 -3.51 12.83
C GLU A 462 -3.96 -2.77 13.25
N LYS A 463 -4.94 -3.50 13.81
CA LYS A 463 -6.19 -2.91 14.32
C LYS A 463 -6.86 -1.96 13.31
N ALA A 464 -6.95 -2.37 12.04
CA ALA A 464 -7.32 -1.52 10.92
C ALA A 464 -8.61 -0.70 11.11
N TYR A 465 -9.65 -1.31 11.71
CA TYR A 465 -10.91 -0.62 12.01
C TYR A 465 -10.73 0.41 13.14
N ASP A 466 -9.97 0.10 14.19
CA ASP A 466 -9.85 0.92 15.41
C ASP A 466 -8.97 2.17 15.21
N ARG A 467 -8.10 2.17 14.19
CA ARG A 467 -7.09 3.23 13.96
C ARG A 467 -7.47 4.25 12.89
N LEU A 468 -8.57 4.04 12.17
CA LEU A 468 -8.93 4.87 11.02
C LEU A 468 -9.32 6.29 11.44
N SER A 469 -8.50 7.28 11.10
CA SER A 469 -8.74 8.69 11.40
C SER A 469 -10.07 9.19 10.82
N HIS A 470 -10.93 9.76 11.65
CA HIS A 470 -12.22 10.35 11.22
C HIS A 470 -12.03 11.54 10.28
N ILE A 471 -11.00 12.36 10.52
CA ILE A 471 -10.64 13.50 9.67
C ILE A 471 -10.26 13.02 8.27
N TYR A 472 -9.52 11.91 8.18
CA TYR A 472 -9.20 11.27 6.90
C TYR A 472 -10.43 10.68 6.22
N LEU A 473 -11.28 9.99 6.97
CA LEU A 473 -12.49 9.39 6.43
C LEU A 473 -13.45 10.46 5.88
N ASP A 474 -13.72 11.54 6.61
CA ASP A 474 -14.55 12.65 6.10
C ASP A 474 -13.94 13.32 4.86
N ALA A 475 -12.60 13.47 4.80
CA ALA A 475 -11.91 13.97 3.62
C ALA A 475 -12.00 13.00 2.43
N VAL A 476 -12.01 11.69 2.65
CA VAL A 476 -12.25 10.67 1.60
C VAL A 476 -13.71 10.72 1.13
N LEU A 477 -14.70 10.77 2.04
CA LEU A 477 -16.11 10.88 1.66
C LEU A 477 -16.37 12.17 0.85
N GLN A 478 -15.75 13.29 1.23
CA GLN A 478 -15.76 14.53 0.44
C GLN A 478 -15.11 14.35 -0.94
N ALA A 479 -13.95 13.68 -1.02
CA ALA A 479 -13.25 13.46 -2.28
C ALA A 479 -13.98 12.50 -3.24
N VAL A 480 -14.71 11.52 -2.71
CA VAL A 480 -15.61 10.63 -3.47
C VAL A 480 -16.86 11.39 -3.97
N GLY A 481 -17.20 12.52 -3.33
CA GLY A 481 -18.28 13.43 -3.76
C GLY A 481 -19.58 13.29 -2.98
N LEU A 482 -19.57 12.65 -1.80
CA LEU A 482 -20.75 12.63 -0.92
C LEU A 482 -21.06 14.06 -0.44
N GLY A 483 -22.34 14.44 -0.58
CA GLY A 483 -22.83 15.76 -0.16
C GLY A 483 -22.73 16.03 1.35
N PRO A 484 -22.98 17.29 1.77
CA PRO A 484 -22.80 17.73 3.15
C PRO A 484 -23.67 16.96 4.15
N LYS A 485 -24.92 16.64 3.81
CA LYS A 485 -25.88 15.94 4.68
C LYS A 485 -25.50 14.46 4.83
N ALA A 486 -25.13 13.81 3.72
CA ALA A 486 -24.66 12.41 3.75
C ALA A 486 -23.38 12.27 4.61
N ARG A 487 -22.49 13.26 4.59
CA ARG A 487 -21.32 13.34 5.46
C ARG A 487 -21.67 13.67 6.91
N GLN A 488 -22.64 14.55 7.16
CA GLN A 488 -23.04 14.93 8.51
C GLN A 488 -23.71 13.77 9.26
N TRP A 489 -24.47 12.92 8.56
CA TRP A 489 -24.91 11.62 9.08
C TRP A 489 -23.75 10.71 9.51
N PHE A 490 -22.67 10.64 8.72
CA PHE A 490 -21.45 9.95 9.14
C PHE A 490 -20.86 10.57 10.42
N ARG A 491 -20.71 11.90 10.51
CA ARG A 491 -20.18 12.55 11.72
C ARG A 491 -21.04 12.31 12.96
N ALA A 492 -22.36 12.42 12.83
CA ALA A 492 -23.31 12.20 13.92
C ALA A 492 -23.29 10.75 14.43
N THR A 493 -23.15 9.77 13.53
CA THR A 493 -23.05 8.36 13.94
C THR A 493 -21.66 7.97 14.43
N HIS A 494 -20.58 8.47 13.82
CA HIS A 494 -19.21 7.97 14.00
C HIS A 494 -18.21 8.88 14.73
N SER A 495 -18.35 10.21 14.67
CA SER A 495 -17.36 11.14 15.25
C SER A 495 -17.76 11.71 16.61
N THR A 496 -19.03 11.59 16.99
CA THR A 496 -19.56 11.98 18.31
C THR A 496 -19.92 10.74 19.10
N GLN A 497 -18.90 9.95 19.47
CA GLN A 497 -19.00 8.65 20.15
C GLN A 497 -18.19 8.61 21.43
N SER A 498 -18.75 7.97 22.44
CA SER A 498 -18.00 7.51 23.63
C SER A 498 -18.17 6.00 23.79
N ALA A 499 -17.28 5.34 24.53
CA ALA A 499 -17.34 3.91 24.77
C ALA A 499 -16.88 3.57 26.19
N SER A 500 -17.33 2.43 26.70
CA SER A 500 -16.87 1.86 27.97
C SER A 500 -16.47 0.41 27.76
N ILE A 501 -15.41 -0.05 28.43
CA ILE A 501 -14.93 -1.44 28.34
C ILE A 501 -15.69 -2.27 29.39
N PHE A 502 -16.28 -3.38 28.95
CA PHE A 502 -16.89 -4.36 29.84
C PHE A 502 -15.92 -5.53 30.10
N LEU A 503 -15.57 -5.74 31.37
CA LEU A 503 -14.58 -6.74 31.78
C LEU A 503 -15.01 -7.40 33.10
N ASN A 504 -15.16 -8.73 33.07
CA ASN A 504 -15.49 -9.57 34.23
C ASN A 504 -16.72 -9.11 35.04
N GLY A 505 -17.76 -8.56 34.38
CA GLY A 505 -18.97 -8.03 35.03
C GLY A 505 -18.94 -6.53 35.32
N TRP A 506 -17.76 -5.90 35.26
CA TRP A 506 -17.56 -4.49 35.56
C TRP A 506 -17.46 -3.65 34.28
N LEU A 507 -17.92 -2.41 34.37
CA LEU A 507 -17.83 -1.42 33.30
C LEU A 507 -16.78 -0.35 33.67
N SER A 508 -15.94 0.04 32.72
CA SER A 508 -15.06 1.21 32.90
C SER A 508 -15.86 2.52 32.93
N ALA A 509 -15.22 3.61 33.37
CA ALA A 509 -15.65 4.94 32.97
C ALA A 509 -15.70 5.05 31.43
N ALA A 510 -16.61 5.90 30.92
CA ALA A 510 -16.70 6.19 29.51
C ALA A 510 -15.52 7.05 29.02
N PHE A 511 -15.12 6.87 27.77
CA PHE A 511 -14.08 7.64 27.10
C PHE A 511 -14.43 7.87 25.62
N ASP A 512 -13.94 8.95 25.03
CA ASP A 512 -14.32 9.32 23.67
C ASP A 512 -13.54 8.55 22.58
N VAL A 513 -14.25 8.17 21.53
CA VAL A 513 -13.72 7.35 20.43
C VAL A 513 -13.17 8.25 19.33
N LEU A 514 -11.96 8.79 19.55
CA LEU A 514 -11.32 9.76 18.66
C LEU A 514 -10.81 9.18 17.32
N SER A 515 -10.88 7.86 17.13
CA SER A 515 -10.55 7.21 15.86
C SER A 515 -11.28 5.88 15.68
N GLY A 516 -11.49 5.52 14.42
CA GLY A 516 -11.93 4.20 13.99
C GLY A 516 -13.39 4.12 13.53
N VAL A 517 -13.75 2.96 12.98
CA VAL A 517 -15.12 2.60 12.60
C VAL A 517 -15.59 1.40 13.41
N ARG A 518 -16.83 1.44 13.89
CA ARG A 518 -17.34 0.53 14.94
C ARG A 518 -17.34 -0.94 14.49
N GLN A 519 -16.64 -1.80 15.23
CA GLN A 519 -16.69 -3.25 15.00
C GLN A 519 -18.01 -3.83 15.51
N GLY A 520 -18.99 -3.93 14.61
CA GLY A 520 -20.37 -4.35 14.89
C GLY A 520 -21.43 -3.51 14.17
N ASP A 521 -21.05 -2.30 13.72
CA ASP A 521 -21.92 -1.38 12.98
C ASP A 521 -22.07 -1.83 11.50
N PRO A 522 -23.29 -1.87 10.94
CA PRO A 522 -23.51 -2.29 9.56
C PRO A 522 -22.87 -1.40 8.48
N LEU A 523 -22.64 -0.11 8.75
CA LEU A 523 -22.09 0.86 7.80
C LEU A 523 -20.55 0.88 7.81
N ALA A 524 -19.92 0.51 8.93
CA ALA A 524 -18.46 0.51 9.12
C ALA A 524 -17.66 -0.24 8.02
N PRO A 525 -18.10 -1.40 7.48
CA PRO A 525 -17.38 -2.08 6.41
C PRO A 525 -17.33 -1.28 5.10
N SER A 526 -18.44 -0.66 4.72
CA SER A 526 -18.55 0.18 3.51
C SER A 526 -17.70 1.43 3.63
N LEU A 527 -17.68 2.06 4.81
CA LEU A 527 -16.80 3.20 5.12
C LEU A 527 -15.31 2.80 5.05
N PHE A 528 -14.95 1.63 5.59
CA PHE A 528 -13.57 1.13 5.54
C PHE A 528 -13.12 0.83 4.09
N VAL A 529 -14.01 0.25 3.27
CA VAL A 529 -13.76 -0.01 1.84
C VAL A 529 -13.46 1.27 1.08
N LEU A 530 -14.25 2.34 1.28
CA LEU A 530 -13.97 3.66 0.68
C LEU A 530 -12.66 4.27 1.22
N ALA A 531 -12.37 4.11 2.52
CA ALA A 531 -11.15 4.63 3.12
C ALA A 531 -9.87 4.01 2.53
N ILE A 532 -9.84 2.68 2.35
CA ILE A 532 -8.65 1.99 1.81
C ILE A 532 -8.53 2.11 0.29
N GLU A 533 -9.59 2.50 -0.42
CA GLU A 533 -9.53 2.76 -1.87
C GLU A 533 -8.55 3.89 -2.22
N GLY A 534 -8.37 4.88 -1.34
CA GLY A 534 -7.33 5.90 -1.46
C GLY A 534 -5.90 5.31 -1.50
N PHE A 535 -5.66 4.18 -0.81
CA PHE A 535 -4.40 3.44 -0.87
C PHE A 535 -4.30 2.60 -2.15
N ALA A 536 -5.37 1.93 -2.57
CA ALA A 536 -5.41 1.16 -3.81
C ALA A 536 -5.14 2.06 -5.05
N CYS A 537 -5.75 3.25 -5.10
CA CYS A 537 -5.43 4.28 -6.10
C CYS A 537 -3.94 4.68 -6.11
N GLN A 538 -3.29 4.80 -4.95
CA GLN A 538 -1.85 5.08 -4.87
C GLN A 538 -0.97 3.91 -5.34
N ILE A 539 -1.44 2.67 -5.25
CA ILE A 539 -0.75 1.51 -5.85
C ILE A 539 -0.92 1.56 -7.38
N ARG A 540 -2.17 1.61 -7.88
CA ARG A 540 -2.48 1.62 -9.33
C ARG A 540 -1.76 2.73 -10.12
N SER A 541 -1.55 3.89 -9.50
CA SER A 541 -0.89 5.03 -10.14
C SER A 541 0.65 5.01 -10.08
N ARG A 542 1.28 4.00 -9.45
CA ARG A 542 2.74 3.96 -9.20
C ARG A 542 3.41 2.62 -9.50
N VAL A 543 2.79 1.52 -9.08
CA VAL A 543 3.31 0.16 -9.23
C VAL A 543 2.97 -0.34 -10.63
N LYS A 544 3.94 -0.92 -11.34
CA LYS A 544 3.73 -1.48 -12.68
C LYS A 544 2.75 -2.65 -12.63
N GLY A 545 2.99 -3.56 -11.66
CA GLY A 545 2.27 -4.81 -11.49
C GLY A 545 2.90 -5.95 -12.29
N ILE A 546 2.43 -7.17 -12.03
CA ILE A 546 2.87 -8.38 -12.72
C ILE A 546 1.85 -8.71 -13.82
N GLU A 547 2.33 -8.89 -15.03
CA GLU A 547 1.54 -9.40 -16.16
C GLU A 547 1.54 -10.94 -16.13
N SER A 548 0.39 -11.56 -16.40
CA SER A 548 0.25 -13.02 -16.49
C SER A 548 -0.62 -13.39 -17.71
N PRO A 549 -0.31 -14.47 -18.47
CA PRO A 549 -1.05 -14.83 -19.67
C PRO A 549 -2.55 -15.03 -19.42
N GLY A 550 -3.39 -14.27 -20.11
CA GLY A 550 -4.84 -14.37 -19.98
C GLY A 550 -5.45 -13.62 -18.79
N LEU A 551 -4.64 -12.83 -18.07
CA LEU A 551 -5.06 -11.94 -16.98
C LEU A 551 -4.77 -10.47 -17.32
N GLN A 552 -5.50 -9.55 -16.70
CA GLN A 552 -5.09 -8.14 -16.64
C GLN A 552 -3.85 -8.00 -15.73
N THR A 553 -3.04 -6.97 -15.92
CA THR A 553 -1.86 -6.70 -15.07
C THR A 553 -2.26 -6.57 -13.60
N ILE A 554 -1.89 -7.56 -12.78
CA ILE A 554 -2.23 -7.55 -11.35
C ILE A 554 -1.28 -6.58 -10.64
N ARG A 555 -1.84 -5.62 -9.88
CA ARG A 555 -1.09 -4.64 -9.08
C ARG A 555 -1.43 -4.79 -7.61
N GLU A 556 -2.69 -4.61 -7.26
CA GLU A 556 -3.24 -4.84 -5.94
C GLU A 556 -4.42 -5.81 -6.00
N LEU A 557 -4.61 -6.57 -4.92
CA LEU A 557 -5.76 -7.43 -4.65
C LEU A 557 -6.14 -7.22 -3.19
N LEU A 558 -7.31 -6.64 -2.93
CA LEU A 558 -7.79 -6.36 -1.58
C LEU A 558 -9.01 -7.21 -1.24
N PHE A 559 -9.04 -7.69 0.00
CA PHE A 559 -10.22 -8.24 0.63
C PHE A 559 -10.42 -7.53 1.97
N ALA A 560 -10.97 -6.32 1.88
CA ALA A 560 -11.05 -5.35 2.98
C ALA A 560 -9.67 -5.02 3.59
N VAL A 561 -9.30 -5.66 4.70
CA VAL A 561 -8.02 -5.42 5.43
C VAL A 561 -6.87 -6.28 4.90
N ASP A 562 -7.17 -7.45 4.34
CA ASP A 562 -6.17 -8.35 3.77
C ASP A 562 -5.80 -7.84 2.37
N ALA A 563 -4.59 -7.31 2.20
CA ALA A 563 -4.12 -6.75 0.93
C ALA A 563 -2.89 -7.50 0.41
N CYS A 564 -2.90 -7.80 -0.89
CA CYS A 564 -1.75 -8.34 -1.61
C CYS A 564 -1.37 -7.38 -2.74
N CYS A 565 -0.09 -7.12 -2.94
CA CYS A 565 0.39 -6.28 -4.03
C CYS A 565 1.46 -7.03 -4.84
N ALA A 566 1.24 -7.17 -6.14
CA ALA A 566 2.15 -7.80 -7.07
C ALA A 566 3.11 -6.75 -7.63
N LEU A 567 4.42 -7.03 -7.52
CA LEU A 567 5.51 -6.11 -7.82
C LEU A 567 6.39 -6.73 -8.90
N HIS A 568 6.61 -6.03 -10.01
CA HIS A 568 7.48 -6.51 -11.08
C HIS A 568 8.96 -6.52 -10.66
N ASP A 569 9.38 -5.51 -9.89
CA ASP A 569 10.78 -5.31 -9.51
C ASP A 569 10.97 -4.57 -8.17
N LEU A 570 12.22 -4.27 -7.81
CA LEU A 570 12.58 -3.51 -6.62
C LEU A 570 12.29 -2.00 -6.71
N SER A 571 11.86 -1.48 -7.86
CA SER A 571 11.31 -0.12 -7.99
C SER A 571 9.84 -0.11 -7.60
N ASP A 572 9.06 -1.09 -8.05
CA ASP A 572 7.68 -1.29 -7.60
C ASP A 572 7.62 -1.43 -6.06
N LEU A 573 8.57 -2.15 -5.45
CA LEU A 573 8.69 -2.22 -3.99
C LEU A 573 8.97 -0.84 -3.35
N GLN A 574 9.78 0.02 -3.97
CA GLN A 574 10.05 1.36 -3.44
C GLN A 574 8.83 2.28 -3.50
N ASP A 575 8.03 2.18 -4.57
CA ASP A 575 6.82 2.96 -4.74
C ASP A 575 5.62 2.43 -3.95
N LEU A 576 5.49 1.11 -3.74
CA LEU A 576 4.60 0.54 -2.73
C LEU A 576 4.96 1.08 -1.33
N ASN A 577 6.25 1.06 -0.96
CA ASN A 577 6.71 1.62 0.31
C ASN A 577 6.46 3.14 0.40
N ARG A 578 6.37 3.87 -0.71
CA ARG A 578 5.93 5.29 -0.75
C ARG A 578 4.43 5.42 -0.54
N ALA A 579 3.61 4.58 -1.20
CA ALA A 579 2.16 4.54 -1.02
C ALA A 579 1.77 4.22 0.43
N ILE A 580 2.42 3.22 1.04
CA ILE A 580 2.21 2.84 2.45
C ILE A 580 2.52 4.04 3.37
N ARG A 581 3.69 4.67 3.25
CA ARG A 581 4.05 5.83 4.09
C ARG A 581 3.10 7.03 3.93
N LEU A 582 2.46 7.20 2.77
CA LEU A 582 1.43 8.21 2.57
C LEU A 582 0.11 7.80 3.26
N TYR A 583 -0.32 6.56 3.08
CA TYR A 583 -1.55 6.04 3.69
C TYR A 583 -1.48 5.99 5.22
N GLU A 584 -0.37 5.54 5.81
CA GLU A 584 -0.17 5.52 7.27
C GLU A 584 -0.23 6.94 7.87
N ARG A 585 0.36 7.93 7.18
CA ARG A 585 0.35 9.34 7.62
C ARG A 585 -1.00 10.02 7.47
N ALA A 586 -1.78 9.65 6.46
CA ALA A 586 -3.10 10.24 6.22
C ALA A 586 -4.17 9.58 7.10
N SER A 587 -4.27 8.25 7.06
CA SER A 587 -5.36 7.49 7.68
C SER A 587 -5.14 7.08 9.13
N ALA A 588 -3.93 7.27 9.67
CA ALA A 588 -3.45 6.70 10.95
C ALA A 588 -3.43 5.14 11.02
N SER A 589 -3.76 4.45 9.92
CA SER A 589 -3.54 3.02 9.75
C SER A 589 -2.05 2.66 9.92
N LYS A 590 -1.76 1.41 10.33
CA LYS A 590 -0.39 0.93 10.50
C LYS A 590 -0.19 -0.46 9.91
N LEU A 591 0.83 -0.63 9.06
CA LEU A 591 1.21 -1.94 8.53
C LEU A 591 1.88 -2.79 9.63
N SER A 592 1.46 -4.05 9.76
CA SER A 592 2.03 -4.97 10.75
C SER A 592 3.31 -5.63 10.22
N ASN A 593 4.47 -5.19 10.73
CA ASN A 593 5.78 -5.77 10.37
C ASN A 593 5.89 -7.26 10.71
N ALA A 594 5.24 -7.72 11.78
CA ALA A 594 5.29 -9.12 12.20
C ALA A 594 4.49 -10.06 11.27
N LYS A 595 3.43 -9.56 10.65
CA LYS A 595 2.50 -10.37 9.85
C LYS A 595 2.71 -10.22 8.36
N SER A 596 3.00 -9.01 7.88
CA SER A 596 3.26 -8.71 6.47
C SER A 596 4.58 -9.34 6.00
N PHE A 597 4.72 -9.66 4.71
CA PHE A 597 5.91 -10.27 4.13
C PHE A 597 5.97 -10.11 2.61
N LEU A 598 7.15 -10.38 2.03
CA LEU A 598 7.37 -10.54 0.60
C LEU A 598 7.54 -12.02 0.25
N TYR A 599 6.84 -12.47 -0.79
CA TYR A 599 7.00 -13.80 -1.40
C TYR A 599 7.65 -13.66 -2.78
N PRO A 600 8.81 -14.29 -3.06
CA PRO A 600 9.49 -14.18 -4.36
C PRO A 600 8.91 -15.12 -5.42
N LEU A 601 8.84 -14.65 -6.66
CA LEU A 601 8.37 -15.40 -7.83
C LEU A 601 9.47 -15.47 -8.90
N GLY A 602 9.55 -16.62 -9.60
CA GLY A 602 10.49 -16.85 -10.70
C GLY A 602 11.94 -16.51 -10.33
N SER A 603 12.60 -15.70 -11.15
CA SER A 603 14.01 -15.34 -10.94
C SER A 603 14.30 -14.62 -9.62
N PHE A 604 13.31 -14.01 -8.93
CA PHE A 604 13.51 -13.50 -7.56
C PHE A 604 13.62 -14.61 -6.51
N ARG A 605 13.08 -15.80 -6.77
CA ARG A 605 13.22 -17.00 -5.92
C ARG A 605 14.52 -17.71 -6.24
N ASP A 606 14.77 -17.97 -7.52
CA ASP A 606 15.88 -18.80 -7.99
C ASP A 606 17.24 -18.06 -7.92
N HIS A 607 17.22 -16.73 -8.03
CA HIS A 607 18.37 -15.85 -7.81
C HIS A 607 18.02 -14.79 -6.75
N PRO A 608 18.14 -15.10 -5.45
CA PRO A 608 17.84 -14.17 -4.38
C PRO A 608 18.83 -12.99 -4.38
N VAL A 609 18.47 -11.94 -5.11
CA VAL A 609 19.09 -10.61 -4.99
C VAL A 609 19.10 -10.25 -3.51
N ALA A 610 20.25 -9.87 -2.94
CA ALA A 610 20.35 -9.45 -1.54
C ALA A 610 19.92 -7.98 -1.38
N PRO A 611 18.69 -7.65 -0.95
CA PRO A 611 18.14 -6.31 -1.11
C PRO A 611 18.10 -5.55 0.22
N ARG A 612 18.06 -4.22 0.13
CA ARG A 612 17.64 -3.36 1.26
C ARG A 612 16.11 -3.41 1.38
N LEU A 613 15.56 -4.53 1.87
CA LEU A 613 14.12 -4.76 2.02
C LEU A 613 13.43 -3.86 3.06
N GLY A 614 14.18 -3.10 3.85
CA GLY A 614 13.62 -2.21 4.87
C GLY A 614 13.03 -2.99 6.03
N THR A 615 11.73 -2.82 6.30
CA THR A 615 11.00 -3.55 7.35
C THR A 615 10.34 -4.84 6.85
N TRP A 616 10.48 -5.19 5.57
CA TRP A 616 9.88 -6.39 5.00
C TRP A 616 10.71 -7.63 5.27
N ARG A 617 10.08 -8.66 5.84
CA ARG A 617 10.60 -10.02 5.92
C ARG A 617 10.24 -10.82 4.66
N LEU A 618 11.05 -11.81 4.31
CA LEU A 618 10.67 -12.84 3.34
C LEU A 618 9.72 -13.87 3.98
N SER A 619 8.95 -14.54 3.13
CA SER A 619 8.05 -15.63 3.51
C SER A 619 8.77 -16.97 3.70
N ALA A 620 8.04 -17.97 4.21
CA ALA A 620 8.36 -19.37 3.95
C ALA A 620 8.01 -19.75 2.48
N PRO A 621 8.43 -20.93 1.98
CA PRO A 621 8.12 -21.40 0.61
C PRO A 621 6.63 -21.52 0.29
N HIS A 622 5.79 -21.66 1.33
CA HIS A 622 4.33 -21.66 1.25
C HIS A 622 3.73 -20.82 2.39
N PHE A 623 2.55 -20.23 2.18
CA PHE A 623 1.84 -19.46 3.20
C PHE A 623 0.32 -19.57 3.05
N ARG A 624 -0.42 -19.07 4.04
CA ARG A 624 -1.89 -19.02 4.01
C ARG A 624 -2.38 -17.67 3.51
N TYR A 625 -3.09 -17.65 2.38
CA TYR A 625 -3.78 -16.49 1.83
C TYR A 625 -5.29 -16.71 1.87
N LEU A 626 -6.05 -15.81 2.51
CA LEU A 626 -7.51 -15.85 2.59
C LEU A 626 -8.08 -17.24 3.03
N GLY A 627 -7.34 -17.93 3.90
CA GLY A 627 -7.68 -19.26 4.44
C GLY A 627 -7.13 -20.47 3.68
N ILE A 628 -6.56 -20.29 2.49
CA ILE A 628 -6.04 -21.36 1.61
C ILE A 628 -4.50 -21.37 1.62
N GLN A 629 -3.87 -22.54 1.54
CA GLN A 629 -2.42 -22.64 1.38
C GLN A 629 -2.01 -22.33 -0.06
N VAL A 630 -1.01 -21.49 -0.24
CA VAL A 630 -0.48 -21.05 -1.53
C VAL A 630 1.05 -21.01 -1.53
N GLY A 631 1.65 -21.27 -2.69
CA GLY A 631 3.08 -21.25 -2.95
C GLY A 631 3.37 -21.81 -4.34
N VAL A 632 4.60 -21.65 -4.83
CA VAL A 632 5.10 -22.35 -6.04
C VAL A 632 5.37 -23.82 -5.69
N ASP A 633 6.08 -24.05 -4.58
CA ASP A 633 6.43 -25.37 -4.06
C ASP A 633 5.41 -25.75 -2.97
N ILE A 634 4.19 -26.12 -3.39
CA ILE A 634 3.14 -26.59 -2.48
C ILE A 634 3.52 -28.00 -1.98
N ALA A 635 3.44 -28.22 -0.66
CA ALA A 635 3.67 -29.54 -0.05
C ALA A 635 2.70 -30.61 -0.60
N GLU A 636 3.07 -31.88 -0.50
CA GLU A 636 2.28 -33.01 -1.05
C GLU A 636 0.84 -33.06 -0.50
N ASP A 637 0.63 -32.69 0.77
CA ASP A 637 -0.71 -32.60 1.38
C ASP A 637 -1.48 -31.34 0.96
N ALA A 638 -0.83 -30.36 0.34
CA ALA A 638 -1.34 -29.02 0.06
C ALA A 638 -2.00 -28.31 1.26
N GLY A 639 -1.52 -28.57 2.49
CA GLY A 639 -2.08 -28.08 3.75
C GLY A 639 -3.36 -28.78 4.20
N TRP A 640 -3.78 -29.87 3.53
CA TRP A 640 -4.96 -30.63 3.91
C TRP A 640 -4.86 -31.31 5.27
N GLU A 641 -3.66 -31.62 5.78
CA GLU A 641 -3.54 -32.32 7.06
C GLU A 641 -4.02 -31.45 8.24
N GLU A 642 -3.74 -30.14 8.21
CA GLU A 642 -4.30 -29.19 9.18
C GLU A 642 -5.81 -28.96 8.96
N VAL A 643 -6.32 -29.09 7.73
CA VAL A 643 -7.76 -29.01 7.44
C VAL A 643 -8.48 -30.25 7.98
N LYS A 644 -7.92 -31.44 7.75
CA LYS A 644 -8.38 -32.75 8.21
C LYS A 644 -8.38 -32.82 9.73
N SER A 645 -7.21 -32.67 10.37
CA SER A 645 -7.03 -32.76 11.81
C SER A 645 -7.90 -31.75 12.56
N SER A 646 -7.99 -30.49 12.09
CA SER A 646 -8.88 -29.47 12.65
C SER A 646 -10.38 -29.77 12.49
N THR A 647 -10.77 -30.58 11.51
CA THR A 647 -12.17 -30.95 11.28
C THR A 647 -12.54 -32.20 12.08
N ILE A 648 -11.66 -33.20 12.14
CA ILE A 648 -11.82 -34.39 12.98
C ILE A 648 -11.84 -33.99 14.47
N ALA A 649 -10.96 -33.09 14.91
CA ALA A 649 -10.99 -32.53 16.26
C ALA A 649 -12.34 -31.84 16.58
N ARG A 650 -12.92 -31.11 15.60
CA ARG A 650 -14.23 -30.46 15.74
C ARG A 650 -15.38 -31.47 15.80
N ILE A 651 -15.34 -32.54 15.02
CA ILE A 651 -16.31 -33.64 15.09
C ILE A 651 -16.25 -34.29 16.48
N ASN A 652 -15.04 -34.62 16.95
CA ASN A 652 -14.82 -35.27 18.24
C ASN A 652 -15.16 -34.38 19.44
N SER A 653 -15.08 -33.04 19.32
CA SER A 653 -15.39 -32.11 20.42
C SER A 653 -16.89 -31.95 20.72
N ILE A 654 -17.77 -32.57 19.93
CA ILE A 654 -19.22 -32.39 20.05
C ILE A 654 -19.85 -33.66 20.65
N PRO A 655 -20.47 -33.59 21.85
CA PRO A 655 -21.21 -34.70 22.41
C PRO A 655 -22.50 -34.92 21.60
N MET A 656 -22.43 -35.76 20.57
CA MET A 656 -23.58 -36.05 19.71
C MET A 656 -24.49 -37.17 20.21
N TYR A 657 -24.11 -37.93 21.24
CA TYR A 657 -24.69 -39.25 21.54
C TYR A 657 -26.24 -39.25 21.63
N ASP A 658 -26.83 -38.38 22.44
CA ASP A 658 -28.29 -38.28 22.67
C ASP A 658 -29.06 -37.53 21.57
N LEU A 659 -28.38 -36.95 20.57
CA LEU A 659 -29.05 -36.15 19.55
C LEU A 659 -29.80 -37.02 18.52
N PRO A 660 -31.00 -36.58 18.06
CA PRO A 660 -31.68 -37.18 16.92
C PRO A 660 -30.82 -37.15 15.65
N HIS A 661 -30.96 -38.16 14.78
CA HIS A 661 -30.20 -38.23 13.52
C HIS A 661 -30.29 -36.96 12.65
N PRO A 662 -31.45 -36.28 12.47
CA PRO A 662 -31.49 -35.00 11.74
C PRO A 662 -30.56 -33.94 12.34
N ALA A 663 -30.56 -33.79 13.68
CA ALA A 663 -29.72 -32.81 14.37
C ALA A 663 -28.22 -33.15 14.23
N LYS A 664 -27.85 -34.43 14.37
CA LYS A 664 -26.48 -34.92 14.13
C LYS A 664 -26.00 -34.56 12.72
N CYS A 665 -26.81 -34.88 11.71
CA CYS A 665 -26.50 -34.59 10.31
C CYS A 665 -26.41 -33.07 10.03
N SER A 666 -27.32 -32.27 10.58
CA SER A 666 -27.27 -30.80 10.49
C SER A 666 -25.99 -30.22 11.11
N ILE A 667 -25.56 -30.69 12.29
CA ILE A 667 -24.33 -30.22 12.93
C ILE A 667 -23.10 -30.58 12.09
N VAL A 668 -23.01 -31.82 11.59
CA VAL A 668 -21.91 -32.25 10.71
C VAL A 668 -21.85 -31.41 9.44
N ASN A 669 -23.00 -31.17 8.79
CA ASN A 669 -23.09 -30.34 7.59
C ASN A 669 -22.64 -28.88 7.82
N ILE A 670 -23.21 -28.23 8.83
CA ILE A 670 -23.10 -26.78 9.03
C ILE A 670 -21.77 -26.42 9.72
N TYR A 671 -21.36 -27.17 10.73
CA TYR A 671 -20.24 -26.81 11.60
C TYR A 671 -18.96 -27.59 11.29
N CYS A 672 -19.05 -28.88 10.93
CA CYS A 672 -17.87 -29.70 10.64
C CYS A 672 -17.41 -29.56 9.18
N TYR A 673 -18.23 -29.96 8.21
CA TYR A 673 -17.84 -30.07 6.80
C TYR A 673 -17.54 -28.71 6.13
N THR A 674 -18.05 -27.59 6.65
CA THR A 674 -17.83 -26.26 6.06
C THR A 674 -16.36 -25.85 5.91
N LYS A 675 -15.42 -26.29 6.78
CA LYS A 675 -13.97 -26.03 6.58
C LYS A 675 -13.45 -26.72 5.31
N ILE A 676 -13.84 -27.98 5.11
CA ILE A 676 -13.44 -28.83 3.98
C ILE A 676 -14.11 -28.37 2.68
N LEU A 677 -15.41 -28.06 2.73
CA LEU A 677 -16.15 -27.52 1.58
C LEU A 677 -15.57 -26.17 1.12
N TYR A 678 -15.11 -25.30 2.04
CA TYR A 678 -14.40 -24.08 1.68
C TYR A 678 -13.05 -24.38 1.02
N TYR A 679 -12.23 -25.24 1.63
CA TYR A 679 -10.88 -25.53 1.14
C TYR A 679 -10.88 -26.25 -0.22
N ASN A 680 -11.80 -27.21 -0.40
CA ASN A 680 -11.99 -27.96 -1.64
C ASN A 680 -12.37 -27.08 -2.84
N ARG A 681 -13.00 -25.93 -2.61
CA ARG A 681 -13.28 -24.98 -3.69
C ARG A 681 -12.03 -24.40 -4.33
N PHE A 682 -10.83 -24.59 -3.75
CA PHE A 682 -9.56 -24.04 -4.23
C PHE A 682 -8.50 -25.10 -4.51
N LEU A 683 -8.35 -26.08 -3.61
CA LEU A 683 -7.40 -27.20 -3.73
C LEU A 683 -8.17 -28.52 -3.66
N PRO A 684 -7.90 -29.53 -4.51
CA PRO A 684 -8.67 -30.77 -4.53
C PRO A 684 -8.42 -31.62 -3.27
N ALA A 685 -9.47 -32.20 -2.68
CA ALA A 685 -9.35 -33.06 -1.51
C ALA A 685 -8.75 -34.45 -1.84
N PRO A 686 -7.67 -34.90 -1.15
CA PRO A 686 -7.18 -36.27 -1.24
C PRO A 686 -8.23 -37.28 -0.76
N LYS A 687 -8.30 -38.45 -1.40
CA LYS A 687 -9.28 -39.49 -1.06
C LYS A 687 -9.14 -40.01 0.37
N SER A 688 -7.91 -40.05 0.90
CA SER A 688 -7.60 -40.36 2.31
C SER A 688 -8.28 -39.36 3.24
N VAL A 689 -8.02 -38.06 3.05
CA VAL A 689 -8.59 -36.95 3.82
C VAL A 689 -10.12 -36.98 3.83
N VAL A 690 -10.76 -37.25 2.69
CA VAL A 690 -12.23 -37.37 2.61
C VAL A 690 -12.71 -38.59 3.41
N LYS A 691 -12.09 -39.75 3.23
CA LYS A 691 -12.46 -40.99 3.93
C LYS A 691 -12.30 -40.87 5.45
N GLU A 692 -11.16 -40.36 5.93
CA GLU A 692 -10.90 -40.20 7.37
C GLU A 692 -11.93 -39.25 8.04
N VAL A 693 -12.41 -38.25 7.31
CA VAL A 693 -13.46 -37.33 7.78
C VAL A 693 -14.84 -37.99 7.74
N GLU A 694 -15.18 -38.74 6.70
CA GLU A 694 -16.42 -39.52 6.65
C GLU A 694 -16.47 -40.55 7.77
N ASP A 695 -15.39 -41.32 7.98
CA ASP A 695 -15.32 -42.33 9.04
C ASP A 695 -15.43 -41.68 10.43
N ALA A 696 -14.80 -40.51 10.66
CA ALA A 696 -14.98 -39.74 11.89
C ALA A 696 -16.43 -39.23 12.08
N ALA A 697 -17.09 -38.76 11.02
CA ALA A 697 -18.48 -38.31 11.07
C ALA A 697 -19.45 -39.47 11.33
N MET A 698 -19.22 -40.62 10.70
CA MET A 698 -20.01 -41.86 10.90
C MET A 698 -19.86 -42.37 12.35
N LEU A 699 -18.65 -42.29 12.91
CA LEU A 699 -18.37 -42.61 14.31
C LEU A 699 -19.10 -41.67 15.28
N ALA A 700 -19.19 -40.38 14.98
CA ALA A 700 -19.94 -39.41 15.80
C ALA A 700 -21.47 -39.57 15.70
N ILE A 701 -22.00 -39.87 14.50
CA ILE A 701 -23.44 -40.03 14.26
C ILE A 701 -23.97 -41.31 14.95
N HIS A 702 -23.28 -42.44 14.78
CA HIS A 702 -23.71 -43.74 15.31
C HIS A 702 -23.18 -44.05 16.71
N GLY A 703 -22.13 -43.35 17.16
CA GLY A 703 -21.50 -43.52 18.46
C GLY A 703 -20.47 -44.67 18.53
N ARG A 704 -19.69 -44.69 19.62
CA ARG A 704 -18.69 -45.73 19.88
C ARG A 704 -19.26 -46.92 20.66
N ALA A 705 -18.83 -48.13 20.31
CA ALA A 705 -19.03 -49.33 21.12
C ALA A 705 -18.04 -49.35 22.30
N SER A 706 -18.21 -50.29 23.23
CA SER A 706 -17.45 -50.35 24.49
C SER A 706 -15.96 -50.63 24.30
N ASP A 707 -15.58 -51.21 23.16
CA ASP A 707 -14.22 -51.45 22.68
C ASP A 707 -13.59 -50.23 21.96
N GLY A 708 -14.33 -49.12 21.86
CA GLY A 708 -13.92 -47.91 21.14
C GLY A 708 -14.20 -47.93 19.63
N THR A 709 -14.66 -49.04 19.06
CA THR A 709 -15.02 -49.16 17.63
C THR A 709 -16.35 -48.45 17.33
N GLN A 710 -16.80 -48.46 16.06
CA GLN A 710 -18.10 -47.88 15.68
C GLN A 710 -19.25 -48.83 16.08
N ARG A 711 -20.29 -48.32 16.75
CA ARG A 711 -21.55 -49.08 16.94
C ARG A 711 -22.13 -49.47 15.58
N ARG A 712 -22.69 -50.69 15.48
CA ARG A 712 -23.40 -51.16 14.28
C ARG A 712 -24.39 -50.06 13.78
N PRO A 713 -24.26 -49.58 12.52
CA PRO A 713 -25.10 -48.51 12.02
C PRO A 713 -26.59 -48.85 12.11
N ARG A 714 -27.35 -48.07 12.88
CA ARG A 714 -28.83 -48.18 12.98
C ARG A 714 -29.57 -47.61 11.76
N VAL A 715 -28.85 -46.95 10.85
CA VAL A 715 -29.36 -46.30 9.65
C VAL A 715 -28.33 -46.54 8.53
N SER A 716 -28.78 -46.80 7.30
CA SER A 716 -27.89 -46.94 6.15
C SER A 716 -27.30 -45.59 5.71
N ARG A 717 -26.07 -45.60 5.15
CA ARG A 717 -25.47 -44.39 4.55
C ARG A 717 -26.38 -43.76 3.50
N SER A 718 -27.06 -44.57 2.68
CA SER A 718 -28.06 -44.08 1.72
C SER A 718 -29.14 -43.22 2.39
N ARG A 719 -29.78 -43.71 3.47
CA ARG A 719 -30.85 -42.98 4.15
C ARG A 719 -30.33 -41.78 4.96
N LEU A 720 -29.07 -41.80 5.39
CA LEU A 720 -28.43 -40.59 5.94
C LEU A 720 -28.30 -39.51 4.87
N TYR A 721 -27.85 -39.87 3.66
CA TYR A 721 -27.65 -38.93 2.53
C TYR A 721 -28.95 -38.49 1.85
N THR A 722 -30.01 -39.30 1.91
CA THR A 722 -31.35 -38.93 1.42
C THR A 722 -31.83 -37.63 2.10
N PRO A 723 -32.34 -36.64 1.35
CA PRO A 723 -32.95 -35.42 1.89
C PRO A 723 -34.13 -35.66 2.87
N LEU A 724 -34.45 -34.65 3.68
CA LEU A 724 -35.46 -34.72 4.74
C LEU A 724 -36.89 -34.87 4.20
N ASP A 725 -37.22 -34.08 3.17
CA ASP A 725 -38.45 -34.16 2.36
C ASP A 725 -38.60 -35.53 1.66
N HIS A 726 -37.49 -36.21 1.39
CA HIS A 726 -37.44 -37.57 0.83
C HIS A 726 -37.35 -38.68 1.90
N GLY A 727 -37.64 -38.38 3.18
CA GLY A 727 -37.72 -39.37 4.27
C GLY A 727 -36.38 -39.85 4.85
N GLY A 728 -35.29 -39.14 4.53
CA GLY A 728 -33.94 -39.35 5.06
C GLY A 728 -33.53 -38.36 6.15
N PHE A 729 -32.23 -38.09 6.25
CA PHE A 729 -31.64 -37.24 7.30
C PHE A 729 -30.81 -36.05 6.77
N GLY A 730 -30.66 -35.92 5.45
CA GLY A 730 -30.04 -34.76 4.80
C GLY A 730 -28.54 -34.58 5.08
N LEU A 731 -27.81 -35.62 5.49
CA LEU A 731 -26.36 -35.58 5.60
C LEU A 731 -25.74 -35.36 4.21
N ILE A 732 -24.75 -34.47 4.12
CA ILE A 732 -24.01 -34.27 2.86
C ILE A 732 -23.19 -35.52 2.56
N ASP A 733 -23.46 -36.17 1.42
CA ASP A 733 -22.50 -37.07 0.76
C ASP A 733 -21.25 -36.23 0.43
N LEU A 734 -20.19 -36.42 1.23
CA LEU A 734 -19.01 -35.57 1.17
C LEU A 734 -18.21 -35.82 -0.13
N PRO A 735 -17.88 -37.06 -0.55
CA PRO A 735 -17.25 -37.32 -1.84
C PRO A 735 -18.01 -36.70 -3.03
N MET A 736 -19.33 -36.89 -3.10
CA MET A 736 -20.15 -36.33 -4.17
C MET A 736 -20.17 -34.80 -4.11
N ARG A 737 -20.37 -34.21 -2.94
CA ARG A 737 -20.44 -32.74 -2.82
C ARG A 737 -19.12 -32.05 -3.14
N LEU A 738 -17.98 -32.67 -2.82
CA LEU A 738 -16.66 -32.15 -3.17
C LEU A 738 -16.42 -32.21 -4.70
N ALA A 739 -16.87 -33.30 -5.36
CA ALA A 739 -16.85 -33.38 -6.82
C ALA A 739 -17.78 -32.32 -7.48
N ILE A 740 -18.98 -32.11 -6.92
CA ILE A 740 -19.93 -31.07 -7.35
C ILE A 740 -19.34 -29.66 -7.22
N ASP A 741 -18.70 -29.32 -6.09
CA ASP A 741 -18.09 -28.01 -5.89
C ASP A 741 -16.84 -27.78 -6.78
N HIS A 742 -16.23 -28.83 -7.34
CA HIS A 742 -15.28 -28.70 -8.47
C HIS A 742 -15.98 -28.53 -9.83
N ALA A 743 -17.02 -29.33 -10.13
CA ALA A 743 -17.75 -29.26 -11.39
C ALA A 743 -18.36 -27.86 -11.65
N LYS A 744 -18.72 -27.12 -10.59
CA LYS A 744 -19.18 -25.72 -10.67
C LYS A 744 -18.20 -24.77 -11.36
N TRP A 745 -16.88 -25.00 -11.23
CA TRP A 745 -15.88 -24.17 -11.91
C TRP A 745 -15.90 -24.35 -13.44
N VAL A 746 -16.40 -25.47 -13.95
CA VAL A 746 -16.59 -25.69 -15.41
C VAL A 746 -17.62 -24.70 -15.97
N PHE A 747 -18.64 -24.32 -15.19
CA PHE A 747 -19.61 -23.32 -15.60
C PHE A 747 -19.03 -21.90 -15.65
N GLN A 748 -17.99 -21.60 -14.87
CA GLN A 748 -17.26 -20.32 -14.93
C GLN A 748 -16.28 -20.22 -16.14
N LEU A 749 -16.14 -21.29 -16.94
CA LEU A 749 -15.49 -21.21 -18.26
C LEU A 749 -16.40 -20.55 -19.32
N ARG A 750 -17.65 -20.21 -18.96
CA ARG A 750 -18.63 -19.52 -19.83
C ARG A 750 -18.55 -18.00 -19.77
N ASP A 751 -17.82 -17.43 -18.81
CA ASP A 751 -17.59 -15.98 -18.75
C ASP A 751 -16.68 -15.49 -19.89
N PRO A 752 -16.87 -14.26 -20.41
CA PRO A 752 -16.05 -13.70 -21.48
C PRO A 752 -14.56 -13.52 -21.09
N ASP A 753 -14.25 -13.45 -19.80
CA ASP A 753 -12.90 -13.48 -19.22
C ASP A 753 -12.21 -14.87 -19.34
N GLY A 754 -12.74 -15.80 -20.14
CA GLY A 754 -12.47 -17.25 -20.09
C GLY A 754 -11.01 -17.73 -20.18
N CYS A 755 -10.05 -16.87 -20.57
CA CYS A 755 -8.63 -17.16 -20.44
C CYS A 755 -8.19 -17.36 -18.99
N PHE A 756 -8.71 -16.55 -18.06
CA PHE A 756 -8.42 -16.67 -16.62
C PHE A 756 -8.92 -18.02 -16.08
N THR A 757 -10.20 -18.33 -16.27
CA THR A 757 -10.78 -19.58 -15.75
C THR A 757 -10.11 -20.81 -16.38
N ARG A 758 -9.71 -20.73 -17.66
CA ARG A 758 -8.97 -21.79 -18.34
C ARG A 758 -7.57 -22.02 -17.74
N HIS A 759 -6.76 -20.98 -17.58
CA HIS A 759 -5.43 -21.08 -16.99
C HIS A 759 -5.51 -21.64 -15.55
N PHE A 760 -6.49 -21.17 -14.76
CA PHE A 760 -6.74 -21.68 -13.43
C PHE A 760 -7.22 -23.13 -13.40
N PHE A 761 -7.99 -23.57 -14.41
CA PHE A 761 -8.36 -24.97 -14.59
C PHE A 761 -7.15 -25.85 -14.95
N ASP A 762 -6.24 -25.36 -15.79
CA ASP A 762 -4.99 -26.06 -16.13
C ASP A 762 -4.03 -26.19 -14.94
N VAL A 763 -4.01 -25.22 -14.01
CA VAL A 763 -3.34 -25.35 -12.69
C VAL A 763 -3.96 -26.49 -11.87
N ARG A 764 -5.31 -26.56 -11.81
CA ARG A 764 -6.02 -27.61 -11.04
C ARG A 764 -5.83 -29.01 -11.58
N ILE A 765 -5.85 -29.19 -12.90
CA ILE A 765 -5.63 -30.52 -13.51
C ILE A 765 -4.24 -31.06 -13.14
N ARG A 766 -3.22 -30.18 -13.03
CA ARG A 766 -1.89 -30.56 -12.52
C ARG A 766 -1.90 -30.93 -11.03
N LEU A 767 -2.56 -30.15 -10.17
CA LEU A 767 -2.72 -30.50 -8.74
C LEU A 767 -3.51 -31.81 -8.53
N LEU A 768 -4.53 -32.07 -9.36
CA LEU A 768 -5.29 -33.32 -9.38
C LEU A 768 -4.46 -34.52 -9.88
N ALA A 769 -3.47 -34.29 -10.75
CA ALA A 769 -2.54 -35.30 -11.24
C ALA A 769 -1.41 -35.62 -10.25
N ALA A 770 -0.97 -34.63 -9.43
CA ALA A 770 -0.01 -34.86 -8.35
C ALA A 770 -0.59 -35.80 -7.26
N ASN A 771 -1.89 -35.71 -6.99
CA ASN A 771 -2.62 -36.60 -6.07
C ASN A 771 -2.91 -38.02 -6.64
N GLN A 772 -2.09 -38.50 -7.58
CA GLN A 772 -2.16 -39.86 -8.16
C GLN A 772 -0.78 -40.52 -8.05
N PRO A 773 -0.68 -41.82 -7.73
CA PRO A 773 0.60 -42.51 -7.55
C PRO A 773 1.40 -42.71 -8.85
N HIS A 774 0.92 -42.21 -9.99
CA HIS A 774 1.62 -42.18 -11.28
C HIS A 774 1.42 -40.77 -11.87
N PRO A 775 2.45 -39.93 -11.98
CA PRO A 775 2.31 -38.56 -12.48
C PRO A 775 1.98 -38.56 -13.98
N PHE A 776 0.83 -38.00 -14.35
CA PHE A 776 0.44 -37.85 -15.76
C PHE A 776 1.36 -36.87 -16.51
N THR A 777 2.29 -37.40 -17.28
CA THR A 777 3.16 -36.62 -18.17
C THR A 777 2.37 -36.13 -19.39
N LEU A 778 1.92 -34.87 -19.32
CA LEU A 778 1.20 -34.20 -20.41
C LEU A 778 2.12 -33.94 -21.62
N ARG A 779 2.27 -34.93 -22.51
CA ARG A 779 2.72 -34.68 -23.90
C ARG A 779 1.73 -33.73 -24.57
N LYS A 780 2.24 -32.70 -25.25
CA LYS A 780 1.43 -31.73 -26.02
C LYS A 780 0.55 -32.45 -27.06
N PRO A 781 -0.79 -32.36 -27.00
CA PRO A 781 -1.65 -32.74 -28.11
C PRO A 781 -1.70 -31.60 -29.16
N PRO A 782 -2.04 -31.91 -30.43
CA PRO A 782 -2.15 -30.90 -31.48
C PRO A 782 -3.36 -29.96 -31.26
N PRO A 783 -3.34 -28.72 -31.80
CA PRO A 783 -4.21 -27.62 -31.35
C PRO A 783 -5.73 -27.86 -31.39
N ASN A 784 -6.20 -28.74 -32.27
CA ASN A 784 -7.63 -28.85 -32.60
C ASN A 784 -8.40 -29.98 -31.89
N GLN A 785 -7.72 -30.93 -31.20
CA GLN A 785 -8.42 -32.08 -30.61
C GLN A 785 -9.27 -31.73 -29.38
N HIS A 786 -8.88 -30.72 -28.58
CA HIS A 786 -9.68 -30.27 -27.42
C HIS A 786 -11.05 -29.68 -27.78
N ARG A 787 -11.27 -29.28 -29.05
CA ARG A 787 -12.58 -28.93 -29.62
C ARG A 787 -13.70 -29.92 -29.28
N ARG A 788 -13.49 -31.17 -29.67
CA ARG A 788 -14.57 -32.16 -29.87
C ARG A 788 -15.24 -32.63 -28.56
N PRO A 789 -14.52 -32.95 -27.47
CA PRO A 789 -15.16 -33.40 -26.21
C PRO A 789 -16.16 -32.39 -25.64
N TRP A 790 -15.78 -31.11 -25.58
CA TRP A 790 -16.64 -30.08 -25.00
C TRP A 790 -17.84 -29.74 -25.88
N ILE A 791 -17.72 -29.84 -27.20
CA ILE A 791 -18.86 -29.72 -28.13
C ILE A 791 -19.91 -30.80 -27.82
N TRP A 792 -19.51 -32.05 -27.58
CA TRP A 792 -20.46 -33.11 -27.21
C TRP A 792 -21.08 -32.91 -25.82
N ILE A 793 -20.33 -32.43 -24.83
CA ILE A 793 -20.86 -32.09 -23.50
C ILE A 793 -21.90 -30.95 -23.60
N LEU A 794 -21.62 -29.92 -24.39
CA LEU A 794 -22.54 -28.80 -24.65
C LEU A 794 -23.77 -29.26 -25.44
N TRP A 795 -23.59 -30.09 -26.47
CA TRP A 795 -24.67 -30.64 -27.28
C TRP A 795 -25.60 -31.54 -26.45
N ALA A 796 -25.05 -32.40 -25.60
CA ALA A 796 -25.83 -33.20 -24.65
C ALA A 796 -26.55 -32.34 -23.60
N TYR A 797 -26.00 -31.17 -23.24
CA TYR A 797 -26.61 -30.22 -22.30
C TYR A 797 -27.79 -29.44 -22.91
N PHE A 798 -27.68 -29.03 -24.18
CA PHE A 798 -28.66 -28.13 -24.82
C PHE A 798 -29.67 -28.81 -25.75
N CYS A 799 -29.33 -29.92 -26.40
CA CYS A 799 -30.11 -30.44 -27.54
C CYS A 799 -31.11 -31.56 -27.18
N HIS A 800 -31.24 -31.97 -25.91
CA HIS A 800 -32.05 -33.12 -25.51
C HIS A 800 -32.93 -32.87 -24.28
N PRO A 801 -34.25 -33.14 -24.34
CA PRO A 801 -35.15 -32.97 -23.20
C PRO A 801 -34.92 -34.07 -22.14
N PRO A 802 -35.40 -33.88 -20.89
CA PRO A 802 -35.14 -34.78 -19.76
C PRO A 802 -35.34 -36.29 -20.02
N PRO A 803 -36.36 -36.77 -20.79
CA PRO A 803 -36.51 -38.20 -21.08
C PRO A 803 -35.33 -38.83 -21.84
N LYS A 804 -34.56 -38.03 -22.60
CA LYS A 804 -33.38 -38.49 -23.36
C LYS A 804 -32.05 -38.22 -22.64
N TRP A 805 -32.06 -37.51 -21.51
CA TRP A 805 -30.86 -37.16 -20.73
C TRP A 805 -29.99 -38.39 -20.41
N ASN A 806 -30.61 -39.44 -19.86
CA ASN A 806 -29.90 -40.67 -19.46
C ASN A 806 -29.36 -41.48 -20.65
N GLN A 807 -29.77 -41.19 -21.89
CA GLN A 807 -29.16 -41.75 -23.11
C GLN A 807 -27.99 -40.86 -23.57
N ALA A 808 -28.20 -39.55 -23.61
CA ALA A 808 -27.18 -38.55 -23.95
C ALA A 808 -25.93 -38.67 -23.05
N VAL A 809 -26.13 -38.85 -21.74
CA VAL A 809 -25.06 -39.06 -20.76
C VAL A 809 -24.31 -40.38 -21.03
N ARG A 810 -24.99 -41.46 -21.41
CA ARG A 810 -24.32 -42.74 -21.71
C ARG A 810 -23.46 -42.69 -22.97
N GLU A 811 -23.97 -42.10 -24.06
CA GLU A 811 -23.18 -41.96 -25.29
C GLU A 811 -22.05 -40.93 -25.14
N THR A 812 -22.29 -39.80 -24.47
CA THR A 812 -21.23 -38.82 -24.21
C THR A 812 -20.13 -39.42 -23.32
N ARG A 813 -20.48 -40.20 -22.29
CA ARG A 813 -19.52 -40.97 -21.48
C ARG A 813 -18.70 -41.95 -22.31
N ARG A 814 -19.32 -42.62 -23.29
CA ARG A 814 -18.65 -43.57 -24.22
C ARG A 814 -17.70 -42.88 -25.20
N LEU A 815 -18.02 -41.66 -25.63
CA LEU A 815 -17.21 -40.86 -26.55
C LEU A 815 -16.10 -40.06 -25.85
N LEU A 816 -16.21 -39.85 -24.53
CA LEU A 816 -15.20 -39.16 -23.74
C LEU A 816 -13.97 -40.04 -23.46
N PRO A 817 -12.74 -39.51 -23.59
CA PRO A 817 -11.54 -40.18 -23.09
C PRO A 817 -11.69 -40.54 -21.59
N PRO A 818 -11.15 -41.69 -21.11
CA PRO A 818 -11.37 -42.17 -19.75
C PRO A 818 -11.02 -41.17 -18.63
N HIS A 819 -10.10 -40.24 -18.88
CA HIS A 819 -9.73 -39.18 -17.93
C HIS A 819 -10.79 -38.08 -17.76
N TRP A 820 -11.70 -37.89 -18.71
CA TRP A 820 -12.83 -36.95 -18.60
C TRP A 820 -14.13 -37.59 -18.09
N ALA A 821 -14.31 -38.90 -18.29
CA ALA A 821 -15.55 -39.61 -17.96
C ALA A 821 -16.04 -39.34 -16.53
N ARG A 822 -15.15 -39.38 -15.52
CA ARG A 822 -15.53 -39.14 -14.11
C ARG A 822 -15.93 -37.69 -13.80
N TYR A 823 -15.37 -36.70 -14.51
CA TYR A 823 -15.80 -35.30 -14.37
C TYR A 823 -17.16 -35.07 -15.04
N PHE A 824 -17.39 -35.73 -16.18
CA PHE A 824 -18.68 -35.70 -16.86
C PHE A 824 -19.78 -36.42 -16.09
N GLU A 825 -19.48 -37.57 -15.46
CA GLU A 825 -20.38 -38.25 -14.51
C GLU A 825 -20.77 -37.31 -13.37
N ALA A 826 -19.80 -36.71 -12.68
CA ALA A 826 -20.06 -35.76 -11.58
C ALA A 826 -20.85 -34.52 -12.04
N TRP A 827 -20.57 -33.99 -13.23
CA TRP A 827 -21.30 -32.89 -13.86
C TRP A 827 -22.76 -33.29 -14.19
N SER A 828 -22.98 -34.48 -14.74
CA SER A 828 -24.31 -34.97 -15.09
C SER A 828 -25.21 -35.23 -13.88
N SER A 829 -24.61 -35.49 -12.71
CA SER A 829 -25.31 -35.56 -11.43
C SER A 829 -25.65 -34.18 -10.85
N VAL A 830 -24.99 -33.09 -11.27
CA VAL A 830 -25.38 -31.72 -10.86
C VAL A 830 -26.64 -31.29 -11.60
N THR A 831 -26.72 -31.58 -12.90
CA THR A 831 -27.80 -31.11 -13.77
C THR A 831 -29.10 -31.90 -13.62
N THR A 832 -29.06 -33.11 -13.06
CA THR A 832 -30.27 -33.85 -12.64
C THR A 832 -30.79 -33.43 -11.27
N LEU A 833 -29.93 -32.89 -10.38
CA LEU A 833 -30.31 -32.41 -9.04
C LEU A 833 -30.85 -30.98 -9.02
N ASN A 834 -30.68 -30.22 -10.12
CA ASN A 834 -31.29 -28.90 -10.32
C ASN A 834 -31.79 -28.80 -11.78
N PRO A 835 -33.05 -29.16 -12.09
CA PRO A 835 -33.65 -28.80 -13.37
C PRO A 835 -33.69 -27.27 -13.52
N PRO A 836 -33.33 -26.69 -14.68
CA PRO A 836 -33.12 -25.26 -14.80
C PRO A 836 -34.42 -24.46 -14.98
N GLU A 837 -34.89 -23.80 -13.92
CA GLU A 837 -35.82 -22.67 -14.01
C GLU A 837 -35.11 -21.42 -14.58
N PHE A 838 -34.72 -21.47 -15.85
CA PHE A 838 -34.02 -20.39 -16.56
C PHE A 838 -34.57 -20.15 -17.98
N SER A 839 -35.86 -20.35 -18.17
CA SER A 839 -36.57 -20.28 -19.47
C SER A 839 -36.86 -18.87 -20.01
N SER A 840 -36.37 -17.80 -19.35
CA SER A 840 -36.77 -16.41 -19.64
C SER A 840 -35.64 -15.47 -20.11
N ASN A 841 -34.39 -15.95 -20.21
CA ASN A 841 -33.26 -15.10 -20.59
C ASN A 841 -32.99 -15.15 -22.11
N GLN A 842 -33.49 -14.16 -22.84
CA GLN A 842 -33.39 -14.05 -24.31
C GLN A 842 -31.95 -14.06 -24.87
N ASN A 843 -30.92 -13.90 -24.05
CA ASN A 843 -29.52 -14.06 -24.45
C ASN A 843 -29.06 -15.55 -24.57
N LEU A 844 -29.98 -16.51 -24.42
CA LEU A 844 -29.73 -17.95 -24.62
C LEU A 844 -30.37 -18.54 -25.89
N GLU A 845 -31.19 -17.77 -26.61
CA GLU A 845 -31.75 -18.16 -27.92
C GLU A 845 -30.92 -17.60 -29.11
N ARG A 846 -29.85 -16.84 -28.83
CA ARG A 846 -28.91 -16.26 -29.80
C ARG A 846 -27.52 -16.86 -29.63
#